data_AF-A0A3M1RW22-F1
#
_entry.id   AF-A0A3M1RW22-F1
#
_cell.length_a   1.000
_cell.length_b   1.000
_cell.length_c   1.000
_cell.angle_alpha   90.00
_cell.angle_beta   90.00
_cell.angle_gamma   90.00
#
_symmetry.space_group_name_H-M   'P 1'
#
loop_
_entity.id
_entity.type
_entity.pdbx_description
1 polymer ?
#
loop_
_entity_poly.entity_id
_entity_poly.type
_entity_poly.pdbx_seq_one_letter_code
_entity_poly.pdbx_strand_id
1 'polypeptide(L)'
;KTNLLFLHNITFTNALAVNYSNLVLLEKKVYLNSSLLKLFNQSAYVTFYGLTTINNKPIVDFEDDGTYQDCSLITSDPSNGVCQIIQDSNGIFIFNVTHFTSYSASGSSSSSTPTSSPSGGGPSSRTYPSTPPAMPTVVSPSPSGQKAARVEKPHKFNLGTFNSTYPPYIPKVKKVSCLKLKESIVYRGKKPEFEDLFKIAPVQITETLPKGYSLAMEPIQLFCKKPKVELTVSVPENFKDLKALRCRNGKCYAVEPKKDSKAECGNILQQKLRVNDFYTPEMFPVRVKTIKINSSTKTQNSSNFILKSLSQSSDVKLSMSYESVKEPLNPTLKLVGTPVVLEGKGKVELKIPKIYPSNIDPKSLEVYVYKNKWYRIESKEEDKYFSVTLTIDGRLLVGLIGTFCENCNSTTFKRVYSPSNARDALILVHGLANTPARFNDIINDIRFTNQPFQVWVFGYPSSRENKQNALDLANYLEKNSANYDRIFFATHSLGGKITQMALRYAYDNNYNFVKKVKKVILVATPNINLTGLKIFESLFDYLVNQPLTDKLFDLDSTALKELLHPEPIERVPGIEYYAIAGTKEYPFTRSLGITKENDGIVEVENVQHVGGINQEPIDDMCKNFWKIPETHTELLDNPISRKIIEQIVAKEITSEDIKLGEQIYATIDLDDCVAGDKILIIGKEIPKEMLFDPTGCSCGNGVCGEGENEQNCPADCLIIPEVKEKCPFWLNYVLLAMLILLIGLVYYSNIEKKYYDQFRNYLFGLVSISGLLLLYILFSCGLSLLYFINLILFVLIIFTSTQNKKDDHDRLLELNNIFYSLHQKFKEKNYSEAIL
;
A
#
# COMPACT_ATOMS: atom_id res chain seq x y z
N LYS A 1 25.61 13.28 15.72
CA LYS A 1 24.44 14.19 15.97
C LYS A 1 24.28 14.42 17.48
N THR A 2 23.75 15.56 17.92
CA THR A 2 23.58 15.87 19.35
C THR A 2 22.21 16.42 19.67
N ASN A 3 21.57 15.94 20.74
CA ASN A 3 20.31 16.45 21.26
C ASN A 3 20.49 16.96 22.69
N LEU A 4 19.78 18.06 22.99
CA LEU A 4 19.72 18.66 24.31
C LEU A 4 18.26 18.75 24.79
N LEU A 5 17.96 18.18 25.96
CA LEU A 5 16.61 18.19 26.55
C LEU A 5 16.66 18.71 27.98
N PHE A 6 16.15 19.90 28.23
CA PHE A 6 16.05 20.47 29.58
C PHE A 6 14.97 19.81 30.42
N LEU A 7 15.25 19.55 31.70
CA LEU A 7 14.31 18.88 32.62
C LEU A 7 13.25 19.82 33.19
N HIS A 8 13.51 21.12 33.16
CA HIS A 8 12.66 22.15 33.73
C HIS A 8 12.21 23.20 32.72
N ASN A 9 11.15 23.89 33.11
CA ASN A 9 10.41 24.83 32.30
C ASN A 9 11.19 26.13 32.12
N ILE A 10 11.67 26.41 30.92
CA ILE A 10 12.26 27.70 30.59
C ILE A 10 11.13 28.69 30.26
N THR A 11 11.12 29.84 30.95
CA THR A 11 10.18 30.95 30.68
C THR A 11 10.97 32.20 30.30
N PHE A 12 10.63 32.80 29.17
CA PHE A 12 11.28 34.02 28.68
C PHE A 12 10.47 35.23 29.14
N THR A 13 11.05 36.07 30.00
CA THR A 13 10.43 37.32 30.42
C THR A 13 10.73 38.47 29.44
N ASN A 14 11.77 38.33 28.63
CA ASN A 14 12.23 39.31 27.63
C ASN A 14 12.74 38.61 26.36
N ALA A 15 12.93 39.37 25.28
CA ALA A 15 13.57 38.87 24.06
C ALA A 15 15.02 38.43 24.36
N LEU A 16 15.32 37.16 24.11
CA LEU A 16 16.63 36.57 24.31
C LEU A 16 17.23 36.17 22.96
N ALA A 17 18.39 36.73 22.61
CA ALA A 17 19.10 36.36 21.40
C ALA A 17 19.88 35.06 21.62
N VAL A 18 19.44 33.96 21.00
CA VAL A 18 20.17 32.69 20.97
C VAL A 18 20.81 32.55 19.59
N ASN A 19 22.14 32.43 19.54
CA ASN A 19 22.92 32.35 18.31
C ASN A 19 24.12 31.41 18.49
N TYR A 20 24.90 31.19 17.44
CA TYR A 20 26.06 30.29 17.49
C TYR A 20 27.21 30.76 18.40
N SER A 21 27.24 32.02 18.87
CA SER A 21 28.26 32.44 19.83
C SER A 21 27.89 32.11 21.28
N ASN A 22 26.63 31.77 21.56
CA ASN A 22 26.16 31.46 22.91
C ASN A 22 25.51 30.07 23.07
N LEU A 23 25.11 29.38 22.00
CA LEU A 23 24.68 27.98 22.03
C LEU A 23 25.15 27.24 20.77
N VAL A 24 25.90 26.15 20.94
CA VAL A 24 26.45 25.34 19.84
C VAL A 24 26.19 23.86 20.08
N LEU A 25 25.54 23.20 19.12
CA LEU A 25 25.28 21.76 19.11
C LEU A 25 26.05 21.09 17.96
N LEU A 26 27.19 20.47 18.28
CA LEU A 26 28.04 19.72 17.35
C LEU A 26 28.03 18.24 17.70
N GLU A 27 28.41 17.37 16.76
CA GLU A 27 28.30 15.90 16.86
C GLU A 27 28.83 15.26 18.14
N LYS A 28 29.85 15.85 18.77
CA LYS A 28 30.42 15.38 20.04
C LYS A 28 30.57 16.49 21.09
N LYS A 29 30.01 17.67 20.84
CA LYS A 29 30.17 18.84 21.72
C LYS A 29 28.86 19.60 21.82
N VAL A 30 28.45 19.89 23.04
CA VAL A 30 27.49 20.94 23.33
C VAL A 30 28.25 22.06 24.03
N TYR A 31 28.07 23.29 23.59
CA TYR A 31 28.57 24.48 24.27
C TYR A 31 27.40 25.42 24.54
N LEU A 32 27.32 25.93 25.76
CA LEU A 32 26.39 26.97 26.17
C LEU A 32 27.19 28.00 26.95
N ASN A 33 27.17 29.25 26.50
CA ASN A 33 27.71 30.35 27.30
C ASN A 33 26.77 30.64 28.47
N SER A 34 27.00 29.94 29.58
CA SER A 34 26.13 29.98 30.77
C SER A 34 26.09 31.37 31.42
N SER A 35 27.14 32.19 31.20
CA SER A 35 27.23 33.58 31.66
C SER A 35 26.23 34.52 30.96
N LEU A 36 26.03 34.34 29.65
CA LEU A 36 25.07 35.11 28.85
C LEU A 36 23.66 34.52 28.84
N LEU A 37 23.57 33.18 28.96
CA LEU A 37 22.35 32.41 28.86
C LEU A 37 22.01 31.70 30.18
N LYS A 38 22.05 32.43 31.30
CA LYS A 38 21.83 31.90 32.66
C LYS A 38 20.56 31.07 32.81
N LEU A 39 19.51 31.40 32.05
CA LEU A 39 18.22 30.70 32.03
C LEU A 39 18.32 29.24 31.57
N PHE A 40 19.34 28.91 30.76
CA PHE A 40 19.61 27.55 30.30
C PHE A 40 20.55 26.79 31.24
N ASN A 41 21.12 27.44 32.27
CA ASN A 41 21.99 26.79 33.26
C ASN A 41 21.19 25.98 34.29
N GLN A 42 20.57 24.90 33.83
CA GLN A 42 19.72 24.02 34.61
C GLN A 42 19.92 22.57 34.17
N SER A 43 19.32 21.63 34.89
CA SER A 43 19.52 20.21 34.59
C SER A 43 18.95 19.83 33.22
N ALA A 44 19.70 18.99 32.49
CA ALA A 44 19.34 18.54 31.15
C ALA A 44 19.82 17.12 30.87
N TYR A 45 19.22 16.47 29.88
CA TYR A 45 19.77 15.29 29.23
C TYR A 45 20.55 15.72 27.98
N VAL A 46 21.79 15.25 27.89
CA VAL A 46 22.65 15.38 26.71
C VAL A 46 22.71 14.03 26.03
N THR A 47 22.37 13.99 24.73
CA THR A 47 22.50 12.78 23.92
C THR A 47 23.44 13.02 22.74
N PHE A 48 24.50 12.23 22.67
CA PHE A 48 25.36 12.11 21.50
C PHE A 48 24.99 10.86 20.69
N TYR A 49 24.93 11.00 19.37
CA TYR A 49 24.64 9.92 18.41
C TYR A 49 25.80 9.78 17.42
N GLY A 50 26.03 8.54 16.98
CA GLY A 50 27.06 8.21 16.00
C GLY A 50 28.46 8.09 16.61
N LEU A 51 28.56 7.85 17.92
CA LEU A 51 29.86 7.61 18.55
C LEU A 51 30.39 6.24 18.11
N THR A 52 31.62 6.23 17.59
CA THR A 52 32.34 5.00 17.19
C THR A 52 33.18 4.41 18.32
N THR A 53 33.30 5.14 19.42
CA THR A 53 34.03 4.75 20.63
C THR A 53 33.13 3.97 21.58
N ILE A 54 33.72 3.02 22.29
CA ILE A 54 33.07 2.26 23.37
C ILE A 54 33.53 2.81 24.72
N ASN A 55 32.72 2.64 25.77
CA ASN A 55 32.97 3.17 27.12
C ASN A 55 33.13 4.70 27.10
N ASN A 56 32.14 5.38 26.55
CA ASN A 56 32.08 6.83 26.50
C ASN A 56 31.90 7.40 27.90
N LYS A 57 32.64 8.46 28.20
CA LYS A 57 32.58 9.23 29.43
C LYS A 57 32.19 10.67 29.12
N PRO A 58 31.34 11.29 29.95
CA PRO A 58 31.04 12.70 29.80
C PRO A 58 32.24 13.50 30.28
N ILE A 59 32.72 14.42 29.44
CA ILE A 59 33.73 15.41 29.82
C ILE A 59 33.08 16.79 29.79
N VAL A 60 33.52 17.66 30.69
CA VAL A 60 32.90 18.96 30.95
C VAL A 60 33.98 20.05 30.99
N ASP A 61 33.65 21.22 30.48
CA ASP A 61 34.45 22.44 30.49
C ASP A 61 33.64 23.49 31.26
N PHE A 62 33.93 23.68 32.55
CA PHE A 62 33.12 24.54 33.44
C PHE A 62 33.32 26.03 33.19
N GLU A 63 34.52 26.39 32.73
CA GLU A 63 34.94 27.78 32.55
C GLU A 63 34.72 28.25 31.12
N ASP A 64 34.17 27.37 30.25
CA ASP A 64 33.97 27.61 28.83
C ASP A 64 35.26 28.05 28.11
N ASP A 65 36.43 27.61 28.60
CA ASP A 65 37.77 28.01 28.12
C ASP A 65 38.36 27.06 27.06
N GLY A 66 37.66 25.97 26.77
CA GLY A 66 38.06 24.91 25.86
C GLY A 66 38.78 23.73 26.53
N THR A 67 39.01 23.78 27.85
CA THR A 67 39.67 22.73 28.63
C THR A 67 38.65 21.80 29.26
N TYR A 68 38.67 20.54 28.83
CA TYR A 68 37.73 19.53 29.31
C TYR A 68 38.33 18.66 30.41
N GLN A 69 37.54 18.38 31.44
CA GLN A 69 37.84 17.42 32.50
C GLN A 69 36.81 16.29 32.58
N ASP A 70 37.21 15.11 33.08
CA ASP A 70 36.29 13.98 33.28
C ASP A 70 35.23 14.36 34.31
N CYS A 71 33.97 14.44 33.86
CA CYS A 71 32.86 14.85 34.71
C CYS A 71 32.61 13.86 35.87
N SER A 72 33.12 12.63 35.74
CA SER A 72 33.00 11.55 36.73
C SER A 72 33.96 11.70 37.92
N LEU A 73 35.02 12.51 37.80
CA LEU A 73 36.07 12.65 38.83
C LEU A 73 35.80 13.76 39.85
N ILE A 74 34.70 14.49 39.69
CA ILE A 74 34.53 15.80 40.34
C ILE A 74 33.76 15.72 41.66
N THR A 75 33.16 14.57 41.97
CA THR A 75 32.44 14.37 43.23
C THR A 75 32.83 13.06 43.89
N SER A 76 33.31 13.13 45.13
CA SER A 76 33.53 11.95 45.99
C SER A 76 32.22 11.26 46.40
N ASP A 77 31.08 11.88 46.11
CA ASP A 77 29.74 11.33 46.35
C ASP A 77 29.07 10.95 45.02
N PRO A 78 28.86 9.65 44.73
CA PRO A 78 28.23 9.20 43.49
C PRO A 78 26.75 9.61 43.37
N SER A 79 26.11 10.09 44.44
CA SER A 79 24.74 10.61 44.41
C SER A 79 24.65 12.10 44.07
N ASN A 80 25.79 12.81 43.99
CA ASN A 80 25.85 14.25 43.76
C ASN A 80 26.68 14.65 42.53
N GLY A 81 26.99 13.69 41.66
CA GLY A 81 27.79 13.91 40.45
C GLY A 81 27.18 14.92 39.49
N VAL A 82 28.02 15.81 38.95
CA VAL A 82 27.61 16.80 37.94
C VAL A 82 27.06 16.11 36.69
N CYS A 83 27.60 14.95 36.33
CA CYS A 83 27.09 14.11 35.24
C CYS A 83 26.76 12.69 35.71
N GLN A 84 25.60 12.18 35.33
CA GLN A 84 25.21 10.78 35.52
C GLN A 84 24.96 10.11 34.18
N ILE A 85 25.72 9.06 33.87
CA ILE A 85 25.52 8.27 32.66
C ILE A 85 24.19 7.52 32.78
N ILE A 86 23.36 7.61 31.75
CA ILE A 86 22.05 6.93 31.65
C ILE A 86 22.15 5.76 30.68
N GLN A 87 22.84 5.97 29.55
CA GLN A 87 22.97 4.96 28.50
C GLN A 87 24.27 5.17 27.73
N ASP A 88 25.00 4.09 27.46
CA ASP A 88 26.13 4.06 26.52
C ASP A 88 26.06 2.77 25.70
N SER A 89 25.31 2.79 24.59
CA SER A 89 25.16 1.61 23.73
C SER A 89 24.80 1.95 22.29
N ASN A 90 25.29 1.14 21.33
CA ASN A 90 24.97 1.23 19.90
C ASN A 90 25.22 2.61 19.26
N GLY A 91 26.31 3.27 19.66
CA GLY A 91 26.67 4.61 19.19
C GLY A 91 25.76 5.72 19.72
N ILE A 92 24.97 5.46 20.75
CA ILE A 92 24.14 6.43 21.48
C ILE A 92 24.69 6.55 22.91
N PHE A 93 25.06 7.77 23.29
CA PHE A 93 25.55 8.09 24.62
C PHE A 93 24.68 9.17 25.26
N ILE A 94 24.02 8.84 26.37
CA ILE A 94 23.07 9.68 27.11
C ILE A 94 23.57 9.85 28.54
N PHE A 95 23.66 11.09 29.00
CA PHE A 95 23.91 11.41 30.40
C PHE A 95 23.05 12.61 30.84
N ASN A 96 22.74 12.67 32.13
CA ASN A 96 22.17 13.88 32.73
C ASN A 96 23.30 14.83 33.14
N VAL A 97 22.95 16.10 33.29
CA VAL A 97 23.79 17.12 33.89
C VAL A 97 22.98 17.89 34.93
N THR A 98 23.59 18.30 36.05
CA THR A 98 22.90 19.08 37.09
C THR A 98 22.72 20.54 36.71
N HIS A 99 23.64 21.07 35.92
CA HIS A 99 23.68 22.43 35.41
C HIS A 99 24.31 22.43 34.02
N PHE A 100 24.08 23.48 33.23
CA PHE A 100 24.42 23.48 31.81
C PHE A 100 25.58 24.42 31.48
N THR A 101 26.64 23.85 30.91
CA THR A 101 27.84 24.52 30.41
C THR A 101 28.30 23.77 29.15
N SER A 102 29.59 23.61 28.93
CA SER A 102 30.16 22.89 27.80
C SER A 102 30.40 21.41 28.13
N TYR A 103 29.80 20.51 27.36
CA TYR A 103 29.92 19.06 27.51
C TYR A 103 30.38 18.39 26.21
N SER A 104 31.17 17.34 26.33
CA SER A 104 31.64 16.50 25.24
C SER A 104 31.70 15.04 25.67
N ALA A 105 32.04 14.14 24.74
CA ALA A 105 32.24 12.72 25.02
C ALA A 105 33.69 12.32 24.71
N SER A 106 34.33 11.65 25.67
CA SER A 106 35.62 10.97 25.49
C SER A 106 35.40 9.47 25.59
N GLY A 107 35.94 8.68 24.68
CA GLY A 107 35.79 7.22 24.69
C GLY A 107 37.02 6.54 24.13
N SER A 108 37.20 5.26 24.48
CA SER A 108 38.30 4.47 23.93
C SER A 108 37.91 3.99 22.54
N SER A 109 38.79 4.16 21.56
CA SER A 109 38.62 3.48 20.28
C SER A 109 38.68 1.97 20.55
N SER A 110 37.74 1.21 19.99
CA SER A 110 37.80 -0.25 20.05
C SER A 110 39.00 -0.71 19.22
N SER A 111 40.18 -0.72 19.82
CA SER A 111 41.35 -1.40 19.27
C SER A 111 41.06 -2.90 19.37
N SER A 112 40.42 -3.45 18.35
CA SER A 112 40.40 -4.88 18.13
C SER A 112 41.83 -5.30 17.82
N THR A 113 42.61 -5.59 18.86
CA THR A 113 43.91 -6.23 18.71
C THR A 113 43.63 -7.60 18.09
N PRO A 114 44.14 -7.93 16.89
CA PRO A 114 43.88 -9.22 16.28
C PRO A 114 44.50 -10.29 17.18
N THR A 115 43.66 -11.13 17.76
CA THR A 115 44.09 -12.25 18.59
C THR A 115 44.96 -13.16 17.73
N SER A 116 46.27 -13.17 17.99
CA SER A 116 47.22 -14.08 17.38
C SER A 116 46.88 -15.52 17.77
N SER A 117 46.47 -16.33 16.78
CA SER A 117 46.31 -17.77 16.91
C SER A 117 47.62 -18.45 17.36
N PRO A 118 47.55 -19.55 18.13
CA PRO A 118 48.72 -20.23 18.66
C PRO A 118 49.51 -20.93 17.55
N SER A 119 50.82 -20.72 17.61
CA SER A 119 51.89 -21.34 16.84
C SER A 119 51.83 -22.88 16.89
N GLY A 120 51.74 -23.51 15.72
CA GLY A 120 52.08 -24.90 15.47
C GLY A 120 53.02 -24.96 14.26
N GLY A 121 54.27 -25.37 14.50
CA GLY A 121 55.36 -25.29 13.54
C GLY A 121 55.36 -26.36 12.43
N GLY A 122 56.15 -26.11 11.39
CA GLY A 122 56.50 -27.11 10.37
C GLY A 122 56.73 -26.50 8.98
N PRO A 123 57.94 -26.60 8.39
CA PRO A 123 58.36 -25.78 7.25
C PRO A 123 58.17 -26.49 5.90
N SER A 124 57.87 -25.74 4.84
CA SER A 124 58.55 -25.89 3.55
C SER A 124 58.21 -24.76 2.59
N SER A 125 59.25 -24.20 2.00
CA SER A 125 59.27 -23.19 0.96
C SER A 125 58.56 -23.68 -0.31
N ARG A 126 57.67 -22.86 -0.88
CA ARG A 126 57.50 -22.77 -2.35
C ARG A 126 56.84 -21.45 -2.75
N THR A 127 57.59 -20.66 -3.50
CA THR A 127 57.19 -19.53 -4.32
C THR A 127 56.11 -19.94 -5.32
N TYR A 128 55.02 -19.16 -5.44
CA TYR A 128 54.16 -19.15 -6.64
C TYR A 128 53.77 -17.72 -7.02
N PRO A 129 53.59 -17.45 -8.32
CA PRO A 129 53.37 -16.13 -8.89
C PRO A 129 51.88 -15.75 -8.94
N SER A 130 51.66 -14.45 -9.11
CA SER A 130 50.38 -13.77 -9.25
C SER A 130 49.72 -14.02 -10.61
N THR A 131 48.65 -14.82 -10.64
CA THR A 131 47.58 -14.74 -11.67
C THR A 131 46.29 -15.39 -11.13
N PRO A 132 45.11 -14.78 -11.31
CA PRO A 132 43.84 -15.34 -10.85
C PRO A 132 43.31 -16.41 -11.84
N PRO A 133 42.73 -17.53 -11.37
CA PRO A 133 42.19 -18.54 -12.27
C PRO A 133 40.81 -18.15 -12.81
N ALA A 134 40.61 -18.48 -14.08
CA ALA A 134 39.34 -18.39 -14.79
C ALA A 134 38.29 -19.35 -14.19
N MET A 135 37.02 -18.93 -14.28
CA MET A 135 35.86 -19.74 -13.85
C MET A 135 35.75 -21.05 -14.66
N PRO A 136 35.37 -22.17 -14.04
CA PRO A 136 35.15 -23.41 -14.75
C PRO A 136 33.76 -23.44 -15.44
N THR A 137 33.79 -23.87 -16.69
CA THR A 137 32.65 -24.21 -17.53
C THR A 137 31.87 -25.39 -16.94
N VAL A 138 30.56 -25.22 -16.78
CA VAL A 138 29.64 -26.25 -16.29
C VAL A 138 29.42 -27.30 -17.38
N VAL A 139 29.80 -28.55 -17.08
CA VAL A 139 29.45 -29.74 -17.86
C VAL A 139 28.29 -30.44 -17.17
N SER A 140 27.18 -30.62 -17.90
CA SER A 140 25.99 -31.35 -17.47
C SER A 140 26.26 -32.85 -17.28
N PRO A 141 25.74 -33.50 -16.23
CA PRO A 141 25.64 -34.95 -16.17
C PRO A 141 24.22 -35.46 -16.48
N SER A 142 24.19 -36.51 -17.30
CA SER A 142 23.07 -37.38 -17.65
C SER A 142 22.69 -38.32 -16.48
N PRO A 143 21.43 -38.79 -16.35
CA PRO A 143 20.97 -39.50 -15.17
C PRO A 143 21.15 -41.03 -15.31
N SER A 144 21.69 -41.66 -14.27
CA SER A 144 21.53 -43.09 -14.03
C SER A 144 21.03 -43.32 -12.61
N GLY A 145 19.94 -44.08 -12.52
CA GLY A 145 19.23 -44.34 -11.27
C GLY A 145 19.91 -45.39 -10.41
N GLN A 146 19.54 -45.42 -9.13
CA GLN A 146 19.62 -46.61 -8.30
C GLN A 146 18.67 -46.51 -7.09
N LYS A 147 18.36 -47.70 -6.58
CA LYS A 147 17.15 -48.12 -5.88
C LYS A 147 17.09 -47.75 -4.40
N ALA A 148 15.87 -47.81 -3.91
CA ALA A 148 15.42 -47.69 -2.53
C ALA A 148 16.17 -48.60 -1.53
N ALA A 149 16.41 -48.06 -0.34
CA ALA A 149 16.64 -48.82 0.88
C ALA A 149 15.75 -48.27 2.00
N ARG A 150 15.08 -49.21 2.66
CA ARG A 150 14.06 -49.12 3.71
C ARG A 150 14.73 -49.28 5.06
N VAL A 151 14.61 -48.33 5.99
CA VAL A 151 14.93 -48.54 7.42
C VAL A 151 14.02 -47.70 8.33
N GLU A 152 13.17 -48.45 9.03
CA GLU A 152 12.74 -48.40 10.45
C GLU A 152 12.40 -47.07 11.19
N LYS A 153 11.20 -47.08 11.78
CA LYS A 153 10.75 -46.36 13.00
C LYS A 153 10.52 -47.42 14.11
N PRO A 154 10.28 -47.08 15.39
CA PRO A 154 10.77 -45.95 16.20
C PRO A 154 11.23 -46.40 17.61
N HIS A 155 11.98 -45.56 18.34
CA HIS A 155 12.12 -45.69 19.80
C HIS A 155 11.26 -44.64 20.53
N LYS A 156 10.31 -45.15 21.32
CA LYS A 156 9.50 -44.42 22.31
C LYS A 156 10.37 -44.05 23.51
N PHE A 157 10.29 -42.80 23.96
CA PHE A 157 10.75 -42.37 25.28
C PHE A 157 9.54 -41.93 26.11
N ASN A 158 9.31 -42.63 27.22
CA ASN A 158 8.35 -42.30 28.28
C ASN A 158 9.08 -41.56 29.39
N LEU A 159 8.51 -40.43 29.83
CA LEU A 159 8.71 -39.74 31.12
C LEU A 159 7.51 -38.77 31.18
N GLY A 160 6.70 -38.63 32.20
CA GLY A 160 6.70 -39.06 33.59
C GLY A 160 5.68 -38.11 34.24
N THR A 161 4.64 -38.66 34.86
CA THR A 161 3.52 -37.93 35.46
C THR A 161 3.98 -37.05 36.63
N PHE A 162 3.58 -35.78 36.63
CA PHE A 162 3.54 -34.94 37.83
C PHE A 162 2.19 -34.25 37.95
N ASN A 163 1.47 -34.59 39.02
CA ASN A 163 0.33 -33.86 39.55
C ASN A 163 0.82 -32.53 40.15
N SER A 164 0.17 -31.42 39.81
CA SER A 164 0.17 -30.22 40.65
C SER A 164 -1.10 -29.42 40.43
N THR A 165 -1.87 -29.35 41.51
CA THR A 165 -2.93 -28.42 41.90
C THR A 165 -3.03 -27.09 41.16
N TYR A 166 -4.27 -26.73 40.85
CA TYR A 166 -4.78 -25.48 40.28
C TYR A 166 -3.96 -24.22 40.63
N PRO A 167 -3.51 -23.44 39.62
CA PRO A 167 -3.05 -22.09 39.85
C PRO A 167 -4.25 -21.12 39.95
N PRO A 168 -4.10 -19.98 40.65
CA PRO A 168 -5.10 -18.93 40.69
C PRO A 168 -5.33 -18.38 39.28
N TYR A 169 -6.60 -18.23 38.90
CA TYR A 169 -7.02 -17.57 37.67
C TYR A 169 -6.62 -16.09 37.74
N ILE A 170 -5.42 -15.78 37.23
CA ILE A 170 -5.01 -14.41 36.93
C ILE A 170 -5.64 -14.09 35.57
N PRO A 171 -6.59 -13.14 35.47
CA PRO A 171 -7.16 -12.76 34.18
C PRO A 171 -6.01 -12.31 33.27
N LYS A 172 -5.85 -13.00 32.13
CA LYS A 172 -4.87 -12.62 31.11
C LYS A 172 -5.23 -11.22 30.62
N VAL A 173 -4.46 -10.23 31.04
CA VAL A 173 -4.52 -8.86 30.53
C VAL A 173 -4.17 -8.92 29.04
N LYS A 174 -5.15 -8.69 28.16
CA LYS A 174 -4.90 -8.52 26.72
C LYS A 174 -4.30 -7.13 26.51
N LYS A 175 -3.11 -7.09 25.91
CA LYS A 175 -2.46 -5.83 25.49
C LYS A 175 -3.19 -5.29 24.26
N VAL A 176 -3.62 -4.03 24.30
CA VAL A 176 -4.01 -3.31 23.07
C VAL A 176 -2.78 -2.58 22.57
N SER A 177 -2.35 -2.96 21.36
CA SER A 177 -1.05 -2.61 20.80
C SER A 177 -1.00 -1.19 20.22
N CYS A 178 -2.12 -0.46 20.17
CA CYS A 178 -2.14 0.86 19.54
C CYS A 178 -3.27 1.79 19.99
N LEU A 179 -2.91 3.00 20.42
CA LEU A 179 -3.83 4.09 20.80
C LEU A 179 -3.24 5.39 20.26
N LYS A 180 -3.97 6.12 19.42
CA LYS A 180 -3.51 7.38 18.83
C LYS A 180 -3.90 8.55 19.74
N LEU A 181 -2.95 9.06 20.51
CA LEU A 181 -3.15 10.33 21.20
C LEU A 181 -2.89 11.48 20.21
N LYS A 182 -3.96 12.17 19.79
CA LYS A 182 -3.85 13.42 19.04
C LYS A 182 -3.28 14.50 19.97
N GLU A 183 -1.98 14.70 19.94
CA GLU A 183 -1.33 15.80 20.65
C GLU A 183 -1.40 17.08 19.83
N SER A 184 -2.08 18.09 20.38
CA SER A 184 -1.48 19.42 20.41
C SER A 184 -0.82 19.58 21.79
N ILE A 185 0.43 20.06 21.79
CA ILE A 185 1.26 20.46 22.95
C ILE A 185 2.35 19.46 23.40
N VAL A 186 3.57 20.01 23.39
CA VAL A 186 4.89 19.50 23.79
C VAL A 186 4.89 18.93 25.23
N TYR A 187 5.36 17.69 25.39
CA TYR A 187 5.56 17.06 26.70
C TYR A 187 6.83 17.58 27.43
N ARG A 188 6.67 17.90 28.72
CA ARG A 188 7.73 18.11 29.72
C ARG A 188 7.81 16.85 30.61
N GLY A 189 8.95 16.15 30.61
CA GLY A 189 9.24 14.99 31.48
C GLY A 189 9.72 13.73 30.75
N LYS A 190 10.22 12.75 31.53
CA LYS A 190 10.64 11.42 31.05
C LYS A 190 9.49 10.80 30.23
N LYS A 191 9.79 10.38 29.00
CA LYS A 191 8.89 9.63 28.12
C LYS A 191 8.39 8.41 28.91
N PRO A 192 7.11 8.35 29.35
CA PRO A 192 6.61 7.13 29.95
C PRO A 192 6.69 6.05 28.86
N GLU A 193 7.13 4.85 29.22
CA GLU A 193 6.90 3.70 28.35
C GLU A 193 5.40 3.66 28.05
N PHE A 194 5.05 3.55 26.77
CA PHE A 194 3.66 3.56 26.30
C PHE A 194 2.80 2.49 27.03
N GLU A 195 3.48 1.49 27.61
CA GLU A 195 2.93 0.38 28.42
C GLU A 195 2.28 0.82 29.76
N ASP A 196 2.62 2.00 30.31
CA ASP A 196 2.09 2.46 31.62
C ASP A 196 0.84 3.34 31.53
N LEU A 197 0.35 3.63 30.32
CA LEU A 197 -0.79 4.54 30.12
C LEU A 197 -2.14 3.84 30.03
N PHE A 198 -2.20 2.54 29.69
CA PHE A 198 -3.46 1.83 29.48
C PHE A 198 -3.32 0.35 29.87
N LYS A 199 -3.93 -0.07 30.98
CA LYS A 199 -4.18 -1.48 31.27
C LYS A 199 -5.59 -1.82 30.78
N ILE A 200 -5.84 -3.01 30.26
CA ILE A 200 -7.19 -3.42 29.87
C ILE A 200 -7.52 -4.68 30.66
N ALA A 201 -8.52 -4.56 31.53
CA ALA A 201 -9.05 -5.70 32.27
C ALA A 201 -10.41 -6.10 31.67
N PRO A 202 -10.68 -7.40 31.48
CA PRO A 202 -12.00 -7.85 31.07
C PRO A 202 -13.03 -7.50 32.16
N VAL A 203 -14.19 -6.98 31.74
CA VAL A 203 -15.26 -6.53 32.64
C VAL A 203 -16.52 -7.35 32.42
N GLN A 204 -17.13 -7.82 33.51
CA GLN A 204 -18.49 -8.38 33.52
C GLN A 204 -19.51 -7.25 33.26
N ILE A 205 -20.30 -7.35 32.20
CA ILE A 205 -21.35 -6.37 31.86
C ILE A 205 -22.64 -6.80 32.56
N THR A 206 -23.15 -5.96 33.45
CA THR A 206 -24.45 -6.17 34.13
C THR A 206 -25.60 -5.43 33.44
N GLU A 207 -25.31 -4.62 32.43
CA GLU A 207 -26.31 -3.85 31.69
C GLU A 207 -26.90 -4.66 30.53
N THR A 208 -28.22 -4.57 30.36
CA THR A 208 -28.92 -5.17 29.22
C THR A 208 -28.61 -4.38 27.95
N LEU A 209 -27.96 -5.01 26.97
CA LEU A 209 -27.73 -4.42 25.65
C LEU A 209 -29.06 -4.11 24.94
N PRO A 210 -29.11 -3.08 24.07
CA PRO A 210 -30.30 -2.82 23.25
C PRO A 210 -30.71 -4.07 22.44
N LYS A 211 -32.01 -4.32 22.31
CA LYS A 211 -32.53 -5.49 21.58
C LYS A 211 -31.96 -5.54 20.15
N GLY A 212 -31.34 -6.67 19.79
CA GLY A 212 -30.73 -6.90 18.48
C GLY A 212 -29.26 -6.47 18.35
N TYR A 213 -28.65 -5.93 19.41
CA TYR A 213 -27.22 -5.64 19.44
C TYR A 213 -26.46 -6.69 20.23
N SER A 214 -25.25 -7.02 19.78
CA SER A 214 -24.27 -7.83 20.48
C SER A 214 -22.96 -7.06 20.66
N LEU A 215 -22.11 -7.52 21.57
CA LEU A 215 -20.77 -6.96 21.75
C LEU A 215 -19.93 -7.32 20.53
N ALA A 216 -19.43 -6.29 19.85
CA ALA A 216 -18.57 -6.48 18.69
C ALA A 216 -17.12 -6.81 19.09
N MET A 217 -16.73 -6.42 20.30
CA MET A 217 -15.45 -6.78 20.91
C MET A 217 -15.53 -6.77 22.44
N GLU A 218 -14.48 -7.29 23.10
CA GLU A 218 -14.34 -7.21 24.55
C GLU A 218 -14.31 -5.74 25.04
N PRO A 219 -14.96 -5.41 26.17
CA PRO A 219 -14.95 -4.06 26.72
C PRO A 219 -13.54 -3.56 27.04
N ILE A 220 -13.28 -2.29 26.73
CA ILE A 220 -11.99 -1.64 26.95
C ILE A 220 -12.09 -0.76 28.19
N GLN A 221 -11.22 -0.96 29.17
CA GLN A 221 -11.09 -0.04 30.30
C GLN A 221 -10.01 1.01 30.02
N LEU A 222 -10.34 2.29 30.20
CA LEU A 222 -9.44 3.41 29.92
C LEU A 222 -8.74 3.88 31.20
N PHE A 223 -7.45 4.19 31.09
CA PHE A 223 -6.62 4.77 32.15
C PHE A 223 -6.11 6.14 31.71
N CYS A 224 -7.04 7.06 31.47
CA CYS A 224 -6.72 8.35 30.87
C CYS A 224 -5.93 9.26 31.81
N LYS A 225 -4.77 9.75 31.34
CA LYS A 225 -4.02 10.85 31.96
C LYS A 225 -4.38 12.23 31.37
N LYS A 226 -5.09 12.24 30.24
CA LYS A 226 -5.51 13.45 29.51
C LYS A 226 -7.03 13.44 29.33
N PRO A 227 -7.66 14.63 29.31
CA PRO A 227 -9.11 14.75 29.14
C PRO A 227 -9.56 14.42 27.71
N LYS A 228 -8.74 14.66 26.69
CA LYS A 228 -9.08 14.30 25.30
C LYS A 228 -8.32 13.08 24.84
N VAL A 229 -9.04 12.08 24.34
CA VAL A 229 -8.48 10.83 23.78
C VAL A 229 -9.22 10.47 22.51
N GLU A 230 -8.46 10.17 21.45
CA GLU A 230 -8.95 9.57 20.21
C GLU A 230 -8.59 8.07 20.28
N LEU A 231 -9.58 7.19 20.20
CA LEU A 231 -9.39 5.74 20.31
C LEU A 231 -9.82 5.07 19.02
N THR A 232 -8.89 4.43 18.31
CA THR A 232 -9.21 3.57 17.17
C THR A 232 -9.27 2.11 17.64
N VAL A 233 -10.33 1.39 17.27
CA VAL A 233 -10.56 -0.02 17.60
C VAL A 233 -10.77 -0.85 16.32
N SER A 234 -10.37 -2.14 16.36
CA SER A 234 -10.63 -3.10 15.28
C SER A 234 -11.86 -3.89 15.65
N VAL A 235 -12.87 -3.82 14.80
CA VAL A 235 -14.15 -4.48 15.00
C VAL A 235 -14.35 -5.48 13.86
N PRO A 236 -14.85 -6.69 14.11
CA PRO A 236 -15.18 -7.62 13.03
C PRO A 236 -16.17 -7.00 12.02
N GLU A 237 -16.01 -7.31 10.74
CA GLU A 237 -16.86 -6.81 9.66
C GLU A 237 -18.31 -7.29 9.73
N ASN A 238 -18.56 -8.39 10.43
CA ASN A 238 -19.91 -8.93 10.64
C ASN A 238 -20.78 -8.13 11.60
N PHE A 239 -20.40 -6.90 11.92
CA PHE A 239 -21.20 -5.98 12.71
C PHE A 239 -21.56 -4.73 11.90
N LYS A 240 -22.86 -4.46 11.80
CA LYS A 240 -23.40 -3.20 11.27
C LYS A 240 -23.94 -2.30 12.37
N ASP A 241 -24.22 -1.04 12.02
CA ASP A 241 -24.80 -0.06 12.95
C ASP A 241 -23.97 0.03 14.25
N LEU A 242 -22.64 0.17 14.09
CA LEU A 242 -21.71 0.22 15.21
C LEU A 242 -22.01 1.42 16.10
N LYS A 243 -22.05 1.15 17.41
CA LYS A 243 -22.19 2.17 18.45
C LYS A 243 -21.13 1.94 19.52
N ALA A 244 -20.53 3.02 20.01
CA ALA A 244 -19.71 2.97 21.20
C ALA A 244 -20.55 3.41 22.40
N LEU A 245 -20.50 2.65 23.49
CA LEU A 245 -21.07 3.02 24.77
C LEU A 245 -19.94 3.31 25.74
N ARG A 246 -19.93 4.52 26.27
CA ARG A 246 -19.00 4.95 27.29
C ARG A 246 -19.67 4.85 28.65
N CYS A 247 -19.14 3.98 29.50
CA CYS A 247 -19.70 3.67 30.80
C CYS A 247 -18.85 4.23 31.93
N ARG A 248 -19.47 5.02 32.79
CA ARG A 248 -18.88 5.64 33.97
C ARG A 248 -19.80 5.40 35.17
N ASN A 249 -19.27 4.82 36.24
CA ASN A 249 -20.02 4.55 37.48
C ASN A 249 -21.36 3.80 37.25
N GLY A 250 -21.36 2.81 36.34
CA GLY A 250 -22.55 2.01 36.02
C GLY A 250 -23.63 2.75 35.21
N LYS A 251 -23.27 3.87 34.57
CA LYS A 251 -24.12 4.56 33.58
C LYS A 251 -23.39 4.63 32.26
N CYS A 252 -24.03 4.15 31.20
CA CYS A 252 -23.49 4.20 29.84
C CYS A 252 -24.13 5.30 29.00
N TYR A 253 -23.30 5.97 28.20
CA TYR A 253 -23.69 7.03 27.28
C TYR A 253 -23.22 6.66 25.88
N ALA A 254 -24.06 6.88 24.87
CA ALA A 254 -23.67 6.65 23.49
C ALA A 254 -22.61 7.67 23.05
N VAL A 255 -21.61 7.18 22.33
CA VAL A 255 -20.61 7.95 21.60
C VAL A 255 -20.65 7.42 20.17
N GLU A 256 -20.78 8.31 19.18
CA GLU A 256 -20.78 7.89 17.78
C GLU A 256 -19.36 7.51 17.34
N PRO A 257 -19.12 6.25 16.95
CA PRO A 257 -17.87 5.88 16.31
C PRO A 257 -17.85 6.38 14.86
N LYS A 258 -16.72 6.91 14.42
CA LYS A 258 -16.44 7.19 13.00
C LYS A 258 -15.82 5.96 12.38
N LYS A 259 -16.42 5.42 11.32
CA LYS A 259 -15.79 4.35 10.54
C LYS A 259 -14.52 4.88 9.87
N ASP A 260 -13.45 4.12 9.95
CA ASP A 260 -12.16 4.44 9.35
C ASP A 260 -11.67 3.27 8.47
N SER A 261 -10.84 3.61 7.49
CA SER A 261 -10.28 2.66 6.52
C SER A 261 -8.90 2.14 6.93
N LYS A 262 -8.26 2.77 7.93
CA LYS A 262 -6.90 2.44 8.34
C LYS A 262 -6.77 2.42 9.86
N ALA A 263 -5.93 1.51 10.37
CA ALA A 263 -5.46 1.59 11.74
C ALA A 263 -4.39 2.69 11.84
N GLU A 264 -4.77 3.88 12.30
CA GLU A 264 -3.79 4.94 12.51
C GLU A 264 -3.03 4.75 13.83
N CYS A 265 -1.88 4.09 13.75
CA CYS A 265 -0.95 3.98 14.85
C CYS A 265 0.02 5.14 14.86
N GLY A 266 -0.25 6.17 15.67
CA GLY A 266 0.60 7.35 15.93
C GLY A 266 1.93 7.34 15.19
N ASN A 267 1.90 7.74 13.91
CA ASN A 267 2.96 7.42 12.95
C ASN A 267 4.23 8.25 13.23
N ILE A 268 5.07 7.79 14.16
CA ILE A 268 6.39 8.37 14.46
C ILE A 268 7.32 8.29 13.24
N LEU A 269 7.05 7.39 12.28
CA LEU A 269 7.91 7.17 11.10
C LEU A 269 7.67 8.16 9.96
N GLN A 270 6.43 8.59 9.69
CA GLN A 270 6.18 9.57 8.61
C GLN A 270 6.79 10.94 8.94
N GLN A 271 6.80 11.33 10.22
CA GLN A 271 7.48 12.55 10.67
C GLN A 271 9.02 12.53 10.52
N LYS A 272 9.65 11.37 10.23
CA LYS A 272 11.11 11.29 10.08
C LYS A 272 11.61 11.61 8.67
N LEU A 273 10.78 11.50 7.63
CA LEU A 273 11.23 11.66 6.24
C LEU A 273 11.35 13.13 5.81
N ARG A 274 10.58 14.04 6.42
CA ARG A 274 10.60 15.48 6.10
C ARG A 274 10.69 16.30 7.38
N VAL A 275 11.88 16.85 7.63
CA VAL A 275 12.13 17.72 8.80
C VAL A 275 11.74 19.16 8.50
N ASN A 276 11.92 19.62 7.25
CA ASN A 276 11.68 21.00 6.82
C ASN A 276 11.02 21.03 5.43
N ASP A 277 10.10 21.98 5.20
CA ASP A 277 9.53 22.26 3.88
C ASP A 277 10.41 23.21 3.03
N PHE A 278 11.29 23.95 3.71
CA PHE A 278 12.16 24.96 3.15
C PHE A 278 13.58 24.80 3.69
N TYR A 279 14.58 25.00 2.83
CA TYR A 279 15.97 25.16 3.25
C TYR A 279 16.30 26.64 3.28
N THR A 280 16.76 27.12 4.45
CA THR A 280 17.29 28.48 4.55
C THR A 280 18.74 28.52 4.04
N PRO A 281 19.23 29.67 3.56
CA PRO A 281 20.58 29.80 3.03
C PRO A 281 21.71 29.32 3.96
N GLU A 282 21.47 29.30 5.28
CA GLU A 282 22.42 28.87 6.30
C GLU A 282 22.57 27.34 6.38
N MET A 283 21.59 26.59 5.87
CA MET A 283 21.61 25.12 5.89
C MET A 283 22.46 24.53 4.76
N PHE A 284 22.89 25.34 3.79
CA PHE A 284 23.64 24.85 2.64
C PHE A 284 25.13 24.65 2.96
N PRO A 285 25.73 23.50 2.56
CA PRO A 285 27.08 23.14 2.97
C PRO A 285 28.18 23.97 2.30
N VAL A 286 27.90 24.67 1.20
CA VAL A 286 28.91 25.41 0.41
C VAL A 286 28.42 26.84 0.14
N ARG A 287 29.18 27.84 0.58
CA ARG A 287 28.90 29.25 0.22
C ARG A 287 29.42 29.51 -1.21
N VAL A 288 28.53 29.95 -2.10
CA VAL A 288 28.87 30.27 -3.49
C VAL A 288 29.05 31.78 -3.63
N LYS A 289 30.25 32.23 -4.00
CA LYS A 289 30.52 33.65 -4.29
C LYS A 289 29.85 34.04 -5.60
N THR A 290 29.35 35.28 -5.67
CA THR A 290 28.78 35.81 -6.90
C THR A 290 29.89 35.95 -7.95
N ILE A 291 29.71 35.32 -9.11
CA ILE A 291 30.58 35.47 -10.28
C ILE A 291 29.73 35.91 -11.48
N LYS A 292 30.33 36.69 -12.38
CA LYS A 292 29.68 37.19 -13.61
C LYS A 292 30.53 36.79 -14.81
N ILE A 293 29.88 36.22 -15.82
CA ILE A 293 30.48 35.90 -17.12
C ILE A 293 29.93 36.85 -18.17
N ASN A 294 30.83 37.45 -18.94
CA ASN A 294 30.54 38.30 -20.09
C ASN A 294 31.23 37.76 -21.36
N SER A 295 31.11 38.46 -22.48
CA SER A 295 31.75 38.12 -23.77
C SER A 295 33.28 37.95 -23.71
N SER A 296 33.98 38.58 -22.76
CA SER A 296 35.44 38.48 -22.65
C SER A 296 35.94 37.36 -21.74
N THR A 297 35.12 36.88 -20.80
CA THR A 297 35.48 35.79 -19.88
C THR A 297 34.78 34.48 -20.25
N LYS A 298 35.49 33.52 -20.84
CA LYS A 298 34.86 32.25 -21.26
C LYS A 298 34.49 31.32 -20.11
N THR A 299 35.26 31.31 -19.02
CA THR A 299 35.06 30.41 -17.87
C THR A 299 35.34 31.14 -16.57
N GLN A 300 34.52 30.92 -15.54
CA GLN A 300 34.70 31.45 -14.19
C GLN A 300 34.36 30.37 -13.17
N ASN A 301 35.08 30.39 -12.04
CA ASN A 301 34.90 29.42 -10.96
C ASN A 301 34.45 30.15 -9.69
N SER A 302 33.51 29.55 -8.96
CA SER A 302 33.08 30.03 -7.64
C SER A 302 32.98 28.87 -6.68
N SER A 303 33.90 28.85 -5.70
CA SER A 303 34.09 27.70 -4.80
C SER A 303 34.36 26.43 -5.63
N ASN A 304 33.39 25.51 -5.73
CA ASN A 304 33.49 24.29 -6.53
C ASN A 304 32.53 24.28 -7.73
N PHE A 305 31.89 25.40 -8.04
CA PHE A 305 31.04 25.54 -9.22
C PHE A 305 31.86 26.14 -10.36
N ILE A 306 31.65 25.62 -11.58
CA ILE A 306 32.27 26.15 -12.80
C ILE A 306 31.17 26.62 -13.73
N LEU A 307 31.23 27.88 -14.14
CA LEU A 307 30.36 28.44 -15.16
C LEU A 307 31.20 28.71 -16.40
N LYS A 308 30.70 28.32 -17.58
CA LYS A 308 31.38 28.52 -18.85
C LYS A 308 30.39 29.04 -19.90
N SER A 309 30.76 30.11 -20.59
CA SER A 309 29.96 30.62 -21.71
C SER A 309 30.09 29.70 -22.92
N LEU A 310 28.96 29.38 -23.55
CA LEU A 310 28.89 28.66 -24.82
C LEU A 310 28.53 29.59 -26.00
N SER A 311 28.20 30.86 -25.74
CA SER A 311 27.91 31.86 -26.78
C SER A 311 28.84 33.07 -26.69
N GLN A 312 29.01 33.79 -27.81
CA GLN A 312 29.82 35.01 -27.84
C GLN A 312 29.19 36.18 -27.05
N SER A 313 27.90 36.11 -26.75
CA SER A 313 27.10 37.19 -26.14
C SER A 313 26.39 36.79 -24.83
N SER A 314 26.99 35.89 -24.04
CA SER A 314 26.41 35.58 -22.71
C SER A 314 26.77 36.66 -21.69
N ASP A 315 25.75 37.23 -21.05
CA ASP A 315 25.87 38.02 -19.82
C ASP A 315 25.10 37.30 -18.71
N VAL A 316 25.78 36.39 -17.98
CA VAL A 316 25.16 35.51 -16.97
C VAL A 316 25.92 35.61 -15.66
N LYS A 317 25.17 35.82 -14.59
CA LYS A 317 25.63 35.86 -13.20
C LYS A 317 25.26 34.56 -12.50
N LEU A 318 26.20 33.96 -11.78
CA LEU A 318 25.97 32.83 -10.87
C LEU A 318 26.15 33.29 -9.42
N SER A 319 25.17 32.97 -8.58
CA SER A 319 25.19 33.25 -7.14
C SER A 319 24.46 32.16 -6.36
N MET A 320 24.63 32.09 -5.03
CA MET A 320 23.73 31.30 -4.18
C MET A 320 22.35 31.96 -4.04
N SER A 321 21.32 31.18 -3.70
CA SER A 321 20.03 31.74 -3.28
C SER A 321 20.16 32.39 -1.89
N TYR A 322 19.70 33.64 -1.77
CA TYR A 322 19.53 34.32 -0.47
C TYR A 322 18.11 34.16 0.09
N GLU A 323 17.20 33.59 -0.70
CA GLU A 323 15.85 33.27 -0.29
C GLU A 323 15.79 31.78 0.11
N SER A 324 14.84 31.45 0.99
CA SER A 324 14.55 30.06 1.34
C SER A 324 14.13 29.28 0.08
N VAL A 325 14.77 28.14 -0.16
CA VAL A 325 14.46 27.31 -1.32
C VAL A 325 13.44 26.26 -0.91
N LYS A 326 12.36 26.16 -1.70
CA LYS A 326 11.32 25.15 -1.53
C LYS A 326 11.85 23.77 -1.93
N GLU A 327 11.77 22.79 -1.04
CA GLU A 327 12.05 21.40 -1.40
C GLU A 327 11.05 20.87 -2.44
N PRO A 328 11.39 19.78 -3.15
CA PRO A 328 10.41 19.02 -3.91
C PRO A 328 9.17 18.68 -3.07
N LEU A 329 8.00 18.61 -3.72
CA LEU A 329 6.76 18.26 -3.02
C LEU A 329 6.82 16.81 -2.52
N ASN A 330 7.52 15.94 -3.23
CA ASN A 330 7.77 14.57 -2.81
C ASN A 330 8.73 14.53 -1.60
N PRO A 331 8.29 14.08 -0.41
CA PRO A 331 9.11 14.03 0.82
C PRO A 331 10.33 13.12 0.73
N THR A 332 10.37 12.18 -0.22
CA THR A 332 11.50 11.28 -0.41
C THR A 332 12.63 11.92 -1.19
N LEU A 333 12.38 13.03 -1.87
CA LEU A 333 13.42 13.79 -2.53
C LEU A 333 14.00 14.83 -1.59
N LYS A 334 15.31 15.05 -1.74
CA LYS A 334 16.03 16.07 -0.99
C LYS A 334 16.89 16.89 -1.92
N LEU A 335 16.94 18.19 -1.65
CA LEU A 335 17.98 19.03 -2.23
C LEU A 335 19.32 18.60 -1.66
N VAL A 336 20.28 18.39 -2.56
CA VAL A 336 21.63 17.96 -2.22
C VAL A 336 22.59 19.08 -2.56
N GLY A 337 23.39 19.50 -1.57
CA GLY A 337 24.34 20.59 -1.76
C GLY A 337 23.69 21.97 -1.73
N THR A 338 24.28 22.90 -2.48
CA THR A 338 23.85 24.30 -2.50
C THR A 338 23.17 24.62 -3.83
N PRO A 339 21.86 24.94 -3.84
CA PRO A 339 21.20 25.40 -5.05
C PRO A 339 21.76 26.77 -5.47
N VAL A 340 21.93 26.96 -6.77
CA VAL A 340 22.51 28.17 -7.37
C VAL A 340 21.49 28.90 -8.24
N VAL A 341 21.58 30.22 -8.24
CA VAL A 341 20.78 31.11 -9.07
C VAL A 341 21.63 31.57 -10.25
N LEU A 342 21.14 31.34 -11.45
CA LEU A 342 21.63 31.90 -12.70
C LEU A 342 20.75 33.08 -13.10
N GLU A 343 21.33 34.23 -13.38
CA GLU A 343 20.60 35.45 -13.74
C GLU A 343 21.26 36.12 -14.96
N GLY A 344 20.48 36.40 -16.00
CA GLY A 344 20.96 37.12 -17.18
C GLY A 344 20.44 36.56 -18.50
N LYS A 345 21.24 36.68 -19.56
CA LYS A 345 20.90 36.18 -20.91
C LYS A 345 22.10 35.48 -21.54
N GLY A 346 21.92 34.25 -22.02
CA GLY A 346 23.00 33.52 -22.71
C GLY A 346 22.85 32.01 -22.67
N LYS A 347 23.78 31.32 -23.32
CA LYS A 347 23.89 29.85 -23.28
C LYS A 347 25.15 29.49 -22.52
N VAL A 348 25.01 28.74 -21.42
CA VAL A 348 26.10 28.42 -20.50
C VAL A 348 26.19 26.93 -20.23
N GLU A 349 27.39 26.46 -19.94
CA GLU A 349 27.68 25.16 -19.32
C GLU A 349 27.92 25.41 -17.82
N LEU A 350 27.09 24.81 -16.97
CA LEU A 350 27.23 24.85 -15.52
C LEU A 350 27.72 23.48 -15.03
N LYS A 351 28.83 23.46 -14.30
CA LYS A 351 29.31 22.27 -13.59
C LYS A 351 29.02 22.39 -12.10
N ILE A 352 28.21 21.46 -11.60
CA ILE A 352 27.77 21.37 -10.20
C ILE A 352 28.61 20.28 -9.51
N PRO A 353 29.24 20.55 -8.36
CA PRO A 353 30.06 19.55 -7.68
C PRO A 353 29.21 18.39 -7.16
N LYS A 354 29.72 17.17 -7.27
CA LYS A 354 29.06 16.00 -6.69
C LYS A 354 29.19 16.00 -5.17
N ILE A 355 28.07 15.80 -4.49
CA ILE A 355 28.00 15.66 -3.04
C ILE A 355 27.18 14.41 -2.77
N TYR A 356 27.72 13.49 -1.99
CA TYR A 356 27.09 12.20 -1.68
C TYR A 356 26.79 12.12 -0.17
N PRO A 357 25.67 12.69 0.30
CA PRO A 357 25.23 12.43 1.66
C PRO A 357 24.97 10.93 1.85
N SER A 358 25.29 10.38 3.02
CA SER A 358 25.20 8.94 3.29
C SER A 358 23.78 8.36 3.20
N ASN A 359 22.77 9.23 3.21
CA ASN A 359 21.34 8.92 3.19
C ASN A 359 20.68 9.27 1.84
N ILE A 360 21.46 9.56 0.80
CA ILE A 360 20.99 9.80 -0.56
C ILE A 360 21.56 8.73 -1.47
N ASP A 361 20.74 8.23 -2.41
CA ASP A 361 21.22 7.26 -3.38
C ASP A 361 22.13 8.00 -4.36
N PRO A 362 23.45 7.69 -4.39
CA PRO A 362 24.38 8.40 -5.25
C PRO A 362 24.00 8.33 -6.73
N LYS A 363 23.32 7.26 -7.16
CA LYS A 363 22.88 7.07 -8.54
C LYS A 363 21.60 7.83 -8.88
N SER A 364 20.87 8.32 -7.88
CA SER A 364 19.64 9.10 -8.07
C SER A 364 19.88 10.61 -8.22
N LEU A 365 21.14 11.06 -8.11
CA LEU A 365 21.48 12.47 -8.15
C LEU A 365 21.34 13.00 -9.57
N GLU A 366 20.40 13.92 -9.76
CA GLU A 366 20.17 14.60 -11.03
C GLU A 366 20.07 16.11 -10.85
N VAL A 367 20.28 16.85 -11.94
CA VAL A 367 20.20 18.31 -11.95
C VAL A 367 18.79 18.75 -12.31
N TYR A 368 18.25 19.66 -11.51
CA TYR A 368 16.91 20.20 -11.71
C TYR A 368 16.93 21.72 -11.76
N VAL A 369 15.93 22.27 -12.44
CA VAL A 369 15.62 23.69 -12.41
C VAL A 369 14.25 23.95 -11.82
N TYR A 370 14.12 25.04 -11.09
CA TYR A 370 12.86 25.45 -10.51
C TYR A 370 12.21 26.57 -11.34
N LYS A 371 11.01 26.31 -11.86
CA LYS A 371 10.14 27.26 -12.55
C LYS A 371 8.70 27.12 -12.01
N ASN A 372 8.44 27.60 -10.80
CA ASN A 372 7.23 27.32 -9.99
C ASN A 372 7.10 25.86 -9.49
N LYS A 373 7.71 24.91 -10.21
CA LYS A 373 7.90 23.51 -9.82
C LYS A 373 9.28 23.03 -10.28
N TRP A 374 9.72 21.87 -9.80
CA TRP A 374 11.01 21.30 -10.17
C TRP A 374 10.90 20.54 -11.49
N TYR A 375 11.83 20.82 -12.41
CA TYR A 375 11.95 20.17 -13.70
C TYR A 375 13.35 19.58 -13.81
N ARG A 376 13.42 18.30 -14.10
CA ARG A 376 14.65 17.59 -14.40
C ARG A 376 15.29 18.15 -15.67
N ILE A 377 16.60 18.26 -15.71
CA ILE A 377 17.36 18.60 -16.92
C ILE A 377 18.43 17.53 -17.15
N GLU A 378 18.58 17.12 -18.39
CA GLU A 378 19.66 16.24 -18.81
C GLU A 378 21.01 16.81 -18.39
N SER A 379 21.76 16.02 -17.63
CA SER A 379 23.10 16.38 -17.18
C SER A 379 24.07 15.25 -17.51
N LYS A 380 25.29 15.63 -17.85
CA LYS A 380 26.39 14.68 -18.07
C LYS A 380 27.13 14.48 -16.76
N GLU A 381 27.16 13.26 -16.27
CA GLU A 381 27.98 12.88 -15.13
C GLU A 381 29.47 12.85 -15.56
N GLU A 382 30.29 13.70 -14.96
CA GLU A 382 31.76 13.69 -15.05
C GLU A 382 32.36 13.19 -13.73
N ASP A 383 33.67 12.97 -13.60
CA ASP A 383 34.28 12.44 -12.36
C ASP A 383 33.83 13.20 -11.08
N LYS A 384 33.99 14.52 -11.05
CA LYS A 384 33.71 15.38 -9.88
C LYS A 384 32.48 16.27 -10.01
N TYR A 385 31.82 16.27 -11.16
CA TYR A 385 30.76 17.22 -11.48
C TYR A 385 29.59 16.58 -12.20
N PHE A 386 28.42 17.20 -12.06
CA PHE A 386 27.35 17.12 -13.05
C PHE A 386 27.46 18.34 -13.97
N SER A 387 27.64 18.11 -15.27
CA SER A 387 27.69 19.19 -16.28
C SER A 387 26.34 19.33 -16.97
N VAL A 388 25.77 20.52 -16.95
CA VAL A 388 24.47 20.83 -17.59
C VAL A 388 24.62 22.02 -18.53
N THR A 389 24.02 21.92 -19.72
CA THR A 389 23.94 23.05 -20.66
C THR A 389 22.59 23.74 -20.51
N LEU A 390 22.59 25.05 -20.24
CA LEU A 390 21.40 25.83 -19.96
C LEU A 390 21.33 27.04 -20.87
N THR A 391 20.13 27.34 -21.36
CA THR A 391 19.81 28.62 -21.99
C THR A 391 19.09 29.49 -20.95
N ILE A 392 19.71 30.60 -20.59
CA ILE A 392 19.24 31.52 -19.56
C ILE A 392 18.60 32.71 -20.26
N ASP A 393 17.36 33.01 -19.87
CA ASP A 393 16.64 34.24 -20.20
C ASP A 393 15.88 34.70 -18.95
N GLY A 394 16.50 35.58 -18.17
CA GLY A 394 16.02 36.00 -16.85
C GLY A 394 16.70 35.25 -15.71
N ARG A 395 15.91 34.83 -14.70
CA ARG A 395 16.39 34.19 -13.47
C ARG A 395 16.00 32.72 -13.42
N LEU A 396 16.95 31.85 -13.12
CA LEU A 396 16.77 30.40 -13.05
C LEU A 396 17.44 29.85 -11.79
N LEU A 397 16.68 29.13 -10.97
CA LEU A 397 17.22 28.41 -9.82
C LEU A 397 17.55 26.97 -10.25
N VAL A 398 18.77 26.53 -9.98
CA VAL A 398 19.30 25.20 -10.32
C VAL A 398 19.71 24.50 -9.03
N GLY A 399 19.31 23.24 -8.87
CA GLY A 399 19.64 22.44 -7.69
C GLY A 399 19.96 21.00 -8.08
N LEU A 400 20.82 20.36 -7.30
CA LEU A 400 20.98 18.91 -7.36
C LEU A 400 19.92 18.30 -6.44
N ILE A 401 19.14 17.35 -6.93
CA ILE A 401 18.14 16.63 -6.13
C ILE A 401 18.48 15.15 -6.20
N GLY A 402 18.37 14.47 -5.06
CA GLY A 402 18.53 13.02 -4.96
C GLY A 402 17.44 12.40 -4.11
N THR A 403 17.27 11.09 -4.29
CA THR A 403 16.35 10.26 -3.54
C THR A 403 16.96 9.90 -2.18
N PHE A 404 16.22 10.18 -1.11
CA PHE A 404 16.52 9.69 0.23
C PHE A 404 16.40 8.17 0.28
N CYS A 405 17.43 7.48 0.77
CA CYS A 405 17.43 6.04 0.98
C CYS A 405 17.89 5.64 2.37
N GLU A 406 17.14 4.72 2.98
CA GLU A 406 17.55 4.05 4.22
C GLU A 406 18.56 2.94 3.94
N ASN A 407 18.43 2.30 2.77
CA ASN A 407 19.19 1.13 2.34
C ASN A 407 19.89 1.41 1.01
N CYS A 408 20.68 2.48 0.94
CA CYS A 408 21.32 2.92 -0.31
C CYS A 408 22.35 1.92 -0.85
N ASN A 409 23.12 1.34 0.06
CA ASN A 409 24.32 0.57 -0.30
C ASN A 409 24.22 -0.92 0.07
N SER A 410 23.17 -1.32 0.79
CA SER A 410 23.05 -2.68 1.33
C SER A 410 21.60 -3.13 1.40
N THR A 411 21.38 -4.42 1.22
CA THR A 411 20.10 -5.06 1.50
C THR A 411 19.91 -5.24 3.00
N THR A 412 18.66 -5.25 3.45
CA THR A 412 18.29 -5.50 4.85
C THR A 412 17.15 -6.50 4.90
N PHE A 413 17.17 -7.36 5.93
CA PHE A 413 16.11 -8.32 6.18
C PHE A 413 15.77 -8.29 7.66
N LYS A 414 14.64 -7.68 8.00
CA LYS A 414 14.30 -7.33 9.40
C LYS A 414 12.96 -7.95 9.78
N ARG A 415 12.93 -8.64 10.93
CA ARG A 415 11.69 -9.05 11.58
C ARG A 415 11.08 -7.83 12.27
N VAL A 416 9.93 -7.37 11.80
CA VAL A 416 9.24 -6.15 12.29
C VAL A 416 8.07 -6.46 13.22
N TYR A 417 7.62 -7.72 13.25
CA TYR A 417 6.61 -8.21 14.19
C TYR A 417 6.87 -9.70 14.47
N SER A 418 6.70 -10.11 15.72
CA SER A 418 6.88 -11.50 16.16
C SER A 418 6.12 -11.70 17.46
N PRO A 419 4.94 -12.36 17.45
CA PRO A 419 4.33 -12.81 18.68
C PRO A 419 5.18 -13.96 19.26
N SER A 420 4.93 -14.33 20.52
CA SER A 420 5.65 -15.44 21.17
C SER A 420 5.36 -16.76 20.45
N ASN A 421 6.39 -17.54 20.16
CA ASN A 421 6.31 -18.88 19.56
C ASN A 421 5.77 -18.99 18.12
N ALA A 422 5.46 -17.88 17.44
CA ALA A 422 5.08 -17.95 16.03
C ALA A 422 6.22 -18.48 15.17
N ARG A 423 5.91 -19.38 14.24
CA ARG A 423 6.86 -19.89 13.23
C ARG A 423 6.37 -19.73 11.80
N ASP A 424 5.12 -19.37 11.58
CA ASP A 424 4.68 -18.92 10.28
C ASP A 424 5.19 -17.50 10.04
N ALA A 425 5.58 -17.19 8.80
CA ALA A 425 6.17 -15.90 8.46
C ALA A 425 5.56 -15.32 7.19
N LEU A 426 5.16 -14.05 7.28
CA LEU A 426 4.84 -13.20 6.14
C LEU A 426 6.07 -12.37 5.77
N ILE A 427 6.54 -12.50 4.54
CA ILE A 427 7.68 -11.76 3.99
C ILE A 427 7.17 -10.69 3.04
N LEU A 428 7.51 -9.44 3.34
CA LEU A 428 7.08 -8.27 2.59
C LEU A 428 8.24 -7.71 1.77
N VAL A 429 8.03 -7.57 0.46
CA VAL A 429 9.06 -7.12 -0.48
C VAL A 429 8.55 -5.95 -1.32
N HIS A 430 9.16 -4.77 -1.12
CA HIS A 430 8.67 -3.54 -1.73
C HIS A 430 9.05 -3.42 -3.22
N GLY A 431 8.36 -2.53 -3.93
CA GLY A 431 8.60 -2.23 -5.34
C GLY A 431 9.79 -1.34 -5.64
N LEU A 432 9.92 -1.00 -6.92
CA LEU A 432 10.87 -0.02 -7.42
C LEU A 432 10.61 1.31 -6.72
N ALA A 433 11.69 2.02 -6.35
CA ALA A 433 11.59 3.34 -5.77
C ALA A 433 10.73 3.36 -4.49
N ASN A 434 10.80 2.30 -3.69
CA ASN A 434 10.01 2.21 -2.47
C ASN A 434 10.86 1.73 -1.30
N THR A 435 10.23 1.62 -0.12
CA THR A 435 10.87 1.09 1.09
C THR A 435 9.97 0.10 1.77
N PRO A 436 10.50 -0.70 2.71
CA PRO A 436 9.67 -1.50 3.62
C PRO A 436 8.53 -0.73 4.28
N ALA A 437 8.69 0.58 4.51
CA ALA A 437 7.66 1.41 5.13
C ALA A 437 6.35 1.49 4.31
N ARG A 438 6.37 1.13 3.02
CA ARG A 438 5.17 1.04 2.18
C ARG A 438 4.14 0.05 2.74
N PHE A 439 4.60 -0.96 3.48
CA PHE A 439 3.73 -1.95 4.10
C PHE A 439 3.32 -1.60 5.54
N ASN A 440 3.60 -0.39 6.03
CA ASN A 440 3.30 -0.04 7.42
C ASN A 440 1.83 -0.22 7.77
N ASP A 441 0.91 0.06 6.83
CA ASP A 441 -0.52 -0.14 7.06
C ASP A 441 -0.83 -1.63 7.31
N ILE A 442 -0.34 -2.55 6.46
CA ILE A 442 -0.50 -4.01 6.65
C ILE A 442 0.19 -4.47 7.95
N ILE A 443 1.39 -3.97 8.24
CA ILE A 443 2.11 -4.29 9.47
C ILE A 443 1.35 -3.81 10.71
N ASN A 444 0.72 -2.64 10.64
CA ASN A 444 -0.09 -2.08 11.71
C ASN A 444 -1.36 -2.90 11.90
N ASP A 445 -2.05 -3.26 10.82
CA ASP A 445 -3.25 -4.11 10.84
C ASP A 445 -2.93 -5.47 11.52
N ILE A 446 -1.79 -6.08 11.16
CA ILE A 446 -1.27 -7.32 11.78
C ILE A 446 -0.94 -7.15 13.28
N ARG A 447 -0.22 -6.08 13.64
CA ARG A 447 0.15 -5.79 15.04
C ARG A 447 -1.08 -5.52 15.90
N PHE A 448 -2.04 -4.81 15.33
CA PHE A 448 -3.22 -4.35 16.03
C PHE A 448 -4.18 -5.50 16.32
N THR A 449 -4.27 -6.45 15.40
CA THR A 449 -5.06 -7.67 15.55
C THR A 449 -4.29 -8.81 16.24
N ASN A 450 -3.04 -8.58 16.66
CA ASN A 450 -2.18 -9.54 17.38
C ASN A 450 -2.07 -10.90 16.65
N GLN A 451 -1.83 -10.89 15.34
CA GLN A 451 -1.80 -12.11 14.55
C GLN A 451 -0.75 -13.12 15.04
N PRO A 452 -1.00 -14.44 14.92
CA PRO A 452 -0.14 -15.49 15.47
C PRO A 452 1.05 -15.86 14.55
N PHE A 453 1.49 -14.95 13.68
CA PHE A 453 2.60 -15.18 12.74
C PHE A 453 3.61 -14.03 12.74
N GLN A 454 4.83 -14.29 12.31
CA GLN A 454 5.90 -13.30 12.21
C GLN A 454 5.75 -12.45 10.94
N VAL A 455 6.20 -11.20 10.97
CA VAL A 455 6.32 -10.37 9.76
C VAL A 455 7.77 -9.93 9.58
N TRP A 456 8.27 -10.15 8.37
CA TRP A 456 9.59 -9.75 7.94
C TRP A 456 9.49 -8.82 6.75
N VAL A 457 10.40 -7.85 6.69
CA VAL A 457 10.52 -6.95 5.56
C VAL A 457 11.90 -7.09 4.93
N PHE A 458 11.92 -7.17 3.61
CA PHE A 458 13.14 -7.09 2.83
C PHE A 458 13.26 -5.70 2.19
N GLY A 459 14.33 -4.99 2.52
CA GLY A 459 14.65 -3.69 1.94
C GLY A 459 15.89 -3.78 1.06
N TYR A 460 15.85 -3.23 -0.14
CA TYR A 460 16.96 -3.27 -1.09
C TYR A 460 17.13 -1.95 -1.86
N PRO A 461 18.33 -1.65 -2.37
CA PRO A 461 18.52 -0.52 -3.28
C PRO A 461 17.89 -0.80 -4.64
N SER A 462 16.94 0.04 -5.05
CA SER A 462 16.28 -0.06 -6.36
C SER A 462 17.22 0.21 -7.54
N SER A 463 18.41 0.77 -7.30
CA SER A 463 19.43 1.06 -8.32
C SER A 463 20.45 -0.08 -8.52
N ARG A 464 20.29 -1.19 -7.80
CA ARG A 464 21.13 -2.40 -7.90
C ARG A 464 20.45 -3.46 -8.77
N GLU A 465 21.24 -4.27 -9.47
CA GLU A 465 20.77 -5.39 -10.31
C GLU A 465 19.79 -6.31 -9.58
N ASN A 466 18.70 -6.71 -10.26
CA ASN A 466 17.64 -7.48 -9.63
C ASN A 466 18.12 -8.90 -9.28
N LYS A 467 18.97 -9.50 -10.13
CA LYS A 467 19.60 -10.81 -9.87
C LYS A 467 20.34 -10.82 -8.52
N GLN A 468 21.08 -9.75 -8.22
CA GLN A 468 21.82 -9.65 -6.98
C GLN A 468 20.91 -9.39 -5.77
N ASN A 469 19.89 -8.54 -5.92
CA ASN A 469 18.89 -8.34 -4.85
C ASN A 469 18.13 -9.63 -4.53
N ALA A 470 17.82 -10.43 -5.55
CA ALA A 470 17.18 -11.74 -5.41
C ALA A 470 18.08 -12.77 -4.71
N LEU A 471 19.37 -12.81 -5.06
CA LEU A 471 20.35 -13.65 -4.39
C LEU A 471 20.47 -13.31 -2.89
N ASP A 472 20.55 -12.02 -2.56
CA ASP A 472 20.59 -11.58 -1.16
C ASP A 472 19.32 -12.02 -0.40
N LEU A 473 18.13 -11.86 -1.00
CA LEU A 473 16.86 -12.31 -0.41
C LEU A 473 16.88 -13.83 -0.15
N ALA A 474 17.27 -14.64 -1.15
CA ALA A 474 17.36 -16.09 -1.01
C ALA A 474 18.33 -16.51 0.12
N ASN A 475 19.49 -15.85 0.21
CA ASN A 475 20.49 -16.10 1.24
C ASN A 475 19.96 -15.74 2.65
N TYR A 476 19.25 -14.61 2.78
CA TYR A 476 18.63 -14.25 4.05
C TYR A 476 17.54 -15.24 4.49
N LEU A 477 16.72 -15.71 3.55
CA LEU A 477 15.67 -16.69 3.84
C LEU A 477 16.28 -18.03 4.25
N GLU A 478 17.32 -18.50 3.58
CA GLU A 478 18.00 -19.75 3.94
C GLU A 478 18.68 -19.67 5.29
N LYS A 479 19.41 -18.57 5.55
CA LYS A 479 20.06 -18.30 6.84
C LYS A 479 19.07 -18.32 8.01
N ASN A 480 17.83 -17.88 7.76
CA ASN A 480 16.77 -17.83 8.76
C ASN A 480 15.78 -18.99 8.64
N SER A 481 16.05 -20.01 7.82
CA SER A 481 15.08 -21.07 7.49
C SER A 481 14.59 -21.83 8.71
N ALA A 482 15.40 -21.96 9.77
CA ALA A 482 15.04 -22.58 11.04
C ALA A 482 13.96 -21.79 11.81
N ASN A 483 13.77 -20.51 11.51
CA ASN A 483 12.74 -19.67 12.16
C ASN A 483 11.34 -19.89 11.56
N TYR A 484 11.24 -20.64 10.46
CA TYR A 484 10.01 -20.77 9.69
C TYR A 484 9.48 -22.20 9.65
N ASP A 485 8.17 -22.35 9.79
CA ASP A 485 7.45 -23.58 9.43
C ASP A 485 6.75 -23.39 8.08
N ARG A 486 6.10 -22.24 7.87
CA ARG A 486 5.52 -21.82 6.59
C ARG A 486 5.89 -20.37 6.26
N ILE A 487 6.04 -20.10 4.96
CA ILE A 487 6.42 -18.79 4.44
C ILE A 487 5.37 -18.34 3.43
N PHE A 488 4.91 -17.11 3.59
CA PHE A 488 4.01 -16.40 2.70
C PHE A 488 4.72 -15.15 2.20
N PHE A 489 4.54 -14.80 0.93
CA PHE A 489 5.05 -13.55 0.39
C PHE A 489 3.90 -12.62 0.03
N ALA A 490 4.05 -11.34 0.37
CA ALA A 490 3.28 -10.27 -0.24
C ALA A 490 4.25 -9.24 -0.79
N THR A 491 4.15 -8.98 -2.09
CA THR A 491 5.16 -8.27 -2.84
C THR A 491 4.50 -7.25 -3.75
N HIS A 492 5.21 -6.18 -4.06
CA HIS A 492 4.69 -5.13 -4.94
C HIS A 492 5.67 -4.81 -6.05
N SER A 493 5.15 -4.63 -7.26
CA SER A 493 5.92 -4.16 -8.42
C SER A 493 7.22 -4.96 -8.62
N LEU A 494 8.37 -4.30 -8.74
CA LEU A 494 9.70 -4.92 -8.83
C LEU A 494 9.99 -5.94 -7.72
N GLY A 495 9.45 -5.75 -6.51
CA GLY A 495 9.62 -6.66 -5.39
C GLY A 495 9.06 -8.06 -5.67
N GLY A 496 8.00 -8.15 -6.47
CA GLY A 496 7.45 -9.42 -6.93
C GLY A 496 8.37 -10.13 -7.92
N LYS A 497 9.03 -9.37 -8.80
CA LYS A 497 10.04 -9.92 -9.73
C LYS A 497 11.25 -10.45 -8.96
N ILE A 498 11.80 -9.66 -8.04
CA ILE A 498 12.94 -10.07 -7.18
C ILE A 498 12.59 -11.33 -6.38
N THR A 499 11.36 -11.41 -5.85
CA THR A 499 10.90 -12.59 -5.10
C THR A 499 10.82 -13.82 -6.00
N GLN A 500 10.26 -13.71 -7.20
CA GLN A 500 10.23 -14.82 -8.15
C GLN A 500 11.65 -15.30 -8.52
N MET A 501 12.57 -14.38 -8.79
CA MET A 501 13.98 -14.71 -9.07
C MET A 501 14.65 -15.42 -7.89
N ALA A 502 14.41 -14.94 -6.67
CA ALA A 502 14.98 -15.51 -5.45
C ALA A 502 14.47 -16.94 -5.22
N LEU A 503 13.16 -17.16 -5.40
CA LEU A 503 12.55 -18.48 -5.28
C LEU A 503 13.05 -19.45 -6.35
N ARG A 504 13.16 -19.00 -7.60
CA ARG A 504 13.66 -19.85 -8.67
C ARG A 504 15.12 -20.23 -8.46
N TYR A 505 15.97 -19.26 -8.15
CA TYR A 505 17.37 -19.52 -7.79
C TYR A 505 17.49 -20.51 -6.63
N ALA A 506 16.72 -20.29 -5.56
CA ALA A 506 16.71 -21.14 -4.38
C ALA A 506 16.23 -22.57 -4.70
N TYR A 507 15.24 -22.73 -5.57
CA TYR A 507 14.75 -24.03 -6.04
C TYR A 507 15.82 -24.79 -6.81
N ASP A 508 16.45 -24.13 -7.79
CA ASP A 508 17.50 -24.74 -8.63
C ASP A 508 18.73 -25.13 -7.80
N ASN A 509 18.97 -24.46 -6.67
CA ASN A 509 20.08 -24.73 -5.74
C ASN A 509 19.66 -25.55 -4.50
N ASN A 510 18.44 -26.11 -4.47
CA ASN A 510 17.94 -26.96 -3.38
C ASN A 510 17.96 -26.32 -1.98
N TYR A 511 17.66 -25.03 -1.86
CA TYR A 511 17.59 -24.34 -0.57
C TYR A 511 16.42 -24.89 0.27
N ASN A 512 16.62 -25.02 1.59
CA ASN A 512 15.68 -25.69 2.48
C ASN A 512 14.38 -24.90 2.65
N PHE A 513 14.46 -23.57 2.65
CA PHE A 513 13.29 -22.74 2.88
C PHE A 513 12.22 -22.84 1.77
N VAL A 514 12.61 -23.23 0.54
CA VAL A 514 11.71 -23.26 -0.62
C VAL A 514 10.50 -24.17 -0.37
N LYS A 515 10.72 -25.33 0.26
CA LYS A 515 9.65 -26.30 0.62
C LYS A 515 8.66 -25.76 1.65
N LYS A 516 9.02 -24.67 2.34
CA LYS A 516 8.20 -23.99 3.36
C LYS A 516 7.36 -22.87 2.75
N VAL A 517 7.68 -22.43 1.54
CA VAL A 517 6.90 -21.39 0.85
C VAL A 517 5.57 -21.98 0.40
N LYS A 518 4.48 -21.36 0.83
CA LYS A 518 3.11 -21.81 0.49
C LYS A 518 2.50 -20.95 -0.59
N LYS A 519 2.57 -19.62 -0.41
CA LYS A 519 1.90 -18.66 -1.29
C LYS A 519 2.79 -17.47 -1.62
N VAL A 520 2.64 -16.96 -2.83
CA VAL A 520 3.25 -15.71 -3.30
C VAL A 520 2.16 -14.81 -3.85
N ILE A 521 1.95 -13.67 -3.20
CA ILE A 521 0.98 -12.65 -3.59
C ILE A 521 1.73 -11.53 -4.31
N LEU A 522 1.45 -11.38 -5.60
CA LEU A 522 2.09 -10.46 -6.53
C LEU A 522 1.17 -9.27 -6.79
N VAL A 523 1.47 -8.11 -6.19
CA VAL A 523 0.69 -6.88 -6.39
C VAL A 523 1.35 -6.05 -7.49
N ALA A 524 0.65 -5.81 -8.59
CA ALA A 524 1.13 -5.04 -9.75
C ALA A 524 2.53 -5.45 -10.22
N THR A 525 2.84 -6.74 -10.17
CA THR A 525 4.17 -7.23 -10.58
C THR A 525 4.24 -7.35 -12.10
N PRO A 526 5.21 -6.69 -12.76
CA PRO A 526 5.42 -6.87 -14.19
C PRO A 526 6.12 -8.22 -14.46
N ASN A 527 5.37 -9.20 -14.96
CA ASN A 527 5.89 -10.54 -15.24
C ASN A 527 6.41 -10.70 -16.67
N ILE A 528 5.86 -9.96 -17.63
CA ILE A 528 6.28 -9.90 -19.04
C ILE A 528 6.75 -8.48 -19.41
N ASN A 529 7.19 -8.30 -20.65
CA ASN A 529 7.77 -7.03 -21.11
C ASN A 529 6.82 -5.84 -20.92
N LEU A 530 7.38 -4.75 -20.39
CA LEU A 530 6.67 -3.48 -20.28
C LEU A 530 6.84 -2.68 -21.57
N THR A 531 5.74 -2.16 -22.07
CA THR A 531 5.66 -1.35 -23.28
C THR A 531 6.07 0.09 -23.00
N GLY A 532 7.38 0.38 -23.06
CA GLY A 532 7.91 1.72 -23.29
C GLY A 532 8.52 2.44 -22.08
N LEU A 533 9.80 2.78 -22.21
CA LEU A 533 10.58 3.66 -21.31
C LEU A 533 9.87 4.99 -21.00
N LYS A 534 9.14 5.54 -21.98
CA LYS A 534 8.44 6.83 -21.87
C LYS A 534 7.43 6.90 -20.71
N ILE A 535 6.84 5.76 -20.33
CA ILE A 535 5.92 5.69 -19.20
C ILE A 535 6.66 6.01 -17.90
N PHE A 536 7.83 5.41 -17.70
CA PHE A 536 8.64 5.63 -16.51
C PHE A 536 9.25 7.03 -16.45
N GLU A 537 9.68 7.58 -17.59
CA GLU A 537 10.11 8.99 -17.70
C GLU A 537 8.98 9.95 -17.29
N SER A 538 7.78 9.74 -17.85
CA SER A 538 6.61 10.59 -17.55
C SER A 538 6.15 10.44 -16.10
N LEU A 539 6.19 9.22 -15.56
CA LEU A 539 5.90 8.94 -14.17
C LEU A 539 6.89 9.63 -13.25
N PHE A 540 8.18 9.58 -13.57
CA PHE A 540 9.22 10.24 -12.80
C PHE A 540 8.94 11.75 -12.70
N ASP A 541 8.70 12.41 -13.84
CA ASP A 541 8.37 13.84 -13.90
C ASP A 541 7.10 14.20 -13.11
N TYR A 542 6.11 13.30 -13.14
CA TYR A 542 4.90 13.42 -12.34
C TYR A 542 5.21 13.31 -10.83
N LEU A 543 5.92 12.27 -10.40
CA LEU A 543 6.22 11.96 -9.00
C LEU A 543 7.11 13.01 -8.32
N VAL A 544 8.02 13.68 -9.04
CA VAL A 544 8.84 14.80 -8.50
C VAL A 544 7.97 15.89 -7.86
N ASN A 545 6.80 16.12 -8.45
CA ASN A 545 5.94 17.25 -8.16
C ASN A 545 4.66 16.87 -7.41
N GLN A 546 4.54 15.64 -6.92
CA GLN A 546 3.41 15.20 -6.10
C GLN A 546 3.84 14.98 -4.64
N PRO A 547 2.95 15.20 -3.66
CA PRO A 547 3.22 14.95 -2.25
C PRO A 547 3.11 13.45 -1.89
N LEU A 548 3.63 12.57 -2.76
CA LEU A 548 3.57 11.12 -2.58
C LEU A 548 4.79 10.61 -1.83
N THR A 549 4.61 9.59 -0.98
CA THR A 549 5.70 8.97 -0.22
C THR A 549 6.55 8.00 -1.02
N ASP A 550 6.23 7.76 -2.29
CA ASP A 550 7.03 6.94 -3.19
C ASP A 550 8.33 7.65 -3.55
N LYS A 551 9.42 6.88 -3.62
CA LYS A 551 10.72 7.40 -4.01
C LYS A 551 10.81 7.63 -5.51
N LEU A 552 11.75 8.46 -5.91
CA LEU A 552 12.21 8.44 -7.30
C LEU A 552 13.29 7.39 -7.49
N PHE A 553 13.30 6.80 -8.66
CA PHE A 553 14.24 5.77 -9.08
C PHE A 553 15.12 6.33 -10.19
N ASP A 554 16.36 5.89 -10.21
CA ASP A 554 17.27 6.16 -11.31
C ASP A 554 16.72 5.52 -12.60
N LEU A 555 16.38 6.35 -13.59
CA LEU A 555 15.86 5.91 -14.89
C LEU A 555 16.92 5.13 -15.69
N ASP A 556 18.19 5.32 -15.39
CA ASP A 556 19.29 4.60 -16.00
C ASP A 556 19.70 3.35 -15.23
N SER A 557 19.03 3.05 -14.12
CA SER A 557 19.36 1.90 -13.29
C SER A 557 19.24 0.59 -14.07
N THR A 558 20.19 -0.31 -13.83
CA THR A 558 20.16 -1.67 -14.38
C THR A 558 18.86 -2.39 -13.98
N ALA A 559 18.34 -2.12 -12.78
CA ALA A 559 17.08 -2.68 -12.32
C ALA A 559 15.89 -2.29 -13.21
N LEU A 560 15.79 -1.03 -13.63
CA LEU A 560 14.74 -0.57 -14.53
C LEU A 560 14.92 -1.14 -15.95
N LYS A 561 16.16 -1.18 -16.45
CA LYS A 561 16.48 -1.79 -17.76
C LYS A 561 16.05 -3.26 -17.82
N GLU A 562 16.30 -4.02 -16.75
CA GLU A 562 15.83 -5.40 -16.59
C GLU A 562 14.30 -5.49 -16.47
N LEU A 563 13.63 -4.46 -15.95
CA LEU A 563 12.16 -4.42 -15.82
C LEU A 563 11.45 -4.16 -17.16
N LEU A 564 12.13 -3.51 -18.09
CA LEU A 564 11.61 -3.23 -19.44
C LEU A 564 11.77 -4.42 -20.38
N HIS A 565 12.80 -5.22 -20.14
CA HIS A 565 13.09 -6.45 -20.86
C HIS A 565 13.18 -7.67 -19.92
N PRO A 566 12.12 -7.96 -19.14
CA PRO A 566 12.13 -9.03 -18.16
C PRO A 566 12.24 -10.38 -18.86
N GLU A 567 13.28 -11.13 -18.49
CA GLU A 567 13.33 -12.56 -18.74
C GLU A 567 12.14 -13.22 -18.00
N PRO A 568 11.33 -14.07 -18.66
CA PRO A 568 10.28 -14.81 -17.97
C PRO A 568 10.91 -15.70 -16.89
N ILE A 569 10.31 -15.72 -15.69
CA ILE A 569 10.79 -16.54 -14.58
C ILE A 569 9.77 -17.64 -14.36
N GLU A 570 10.17 -18.89 -14.56
CA GLU A 570 9.27 -20.03 -14.35
C GLU A 570 8.76 -20.10 -12.90
N ARG A 571 7.50 -20.48 -12.73
CA ARG A 571 6.91 -20.75 -11.41
C ARG A 571 7.66 -21.91 -10.75
N VAL A 572 7.92 -21.79 -9.46
CA VAL A 572 8.45 -22.90 -8.67
C VAL A 572 7.33 -23.90 -8.36
N PRO A 573 7.50 -25.20 -8.66
CA PRO A 573 6.49 -26.22 -8.38
C PRO A 573 6.11 -26.30 -6.90
N GLY A 574 4.81 -26.49 -6.63
CA GLY A 574 4.28 -26.64 -5.27
C GLY A 574 4.06 -25.33 -4.50
N ILE A 575 4.32 -24.17 -5.13
CA ILE A 575 3.99 -22.85 -4.60
C ILE A 575 2.74 -22.32 -5.30
N GLU A 576 1.77 -21.82 -4.54
CA GLU A 576 0.61 -21.13 -5.10
C GLU A 576 0.91 -19.66 -5.38
N TYR A 577 0.48 -19.17 -6.53
CA TYR A 577 0.67 -17.77 -6.93
C TYR A 577 -0.68 -17.07 -7.02
N TYR A 578 -0.70 -15.84 -6.51
CA TYR A 578 -1.85 -14.96 -6.47
C TYR A 578 -1.44 -13.62 -7.07
N ALA A 579 -2.35 -12.95 -7.76
CA ALA A 579 -2.06 -11.72 -8.47
C ALA A 579 -3.14 -10.65 -8.22
N ILE A 580 -2.71 -9.42 -7.92
CA ILE A 580 -3.59 -8.26 -7.72
C ILE A 580 -3.16 -7.19 -8.72
N ALA A 581 -4.04 -6.81 -9.64
CA ALA A 581 -3.79 -5.81 -10.68
C ALA A 581 -4.57 -4.52 -10.40
N GLY A 582 -3.96 -3.37 -10.70
CA GLY A 582 -4.67 -2.09 -10.74
C GLY A 582 -5.29 -1.84 -12.11
N THR A 583 -6.36 -1.06 -12.16
CA THR A 583 -7.09 -0.76 -13.41
C THR A 583 -7.31 0.74 -13.65
N LYS A 584 -6.74 1.59 -12.79
CA LYS A 584 -6.85 3.05 -12.90
C LYS A 584 -5.53 3.63 -13.38
N GLU A 585 -5.58 4.33 -14.49
CA GLU A 585 -4.42 5.01 -15.07
C GLU A 585 -4.13 6.34 -14.39
N TYR A 586 -2.89 6.83 -14.52
CA TYR A 586 -2.58 8.21 -14.19
C TYR A 586 -3.13 9.16 -15.27
N PRO A 587 -3.44 10.43 -14.92
CA PRO A 587 -3.85 11.41 -15.91
C PRO A 587 -2.84 11.61 -17.05
N PHE A 588 -1.53 11.45 -16.78
CA PHE A 588 -0.49 11.64 -17.80
C PHE A 588 -0.35 10.43 -18.74
N THR A 589 -0.64 9.20 -18.30
CA THR A 589 -0.47 8.00 -19.13
C THR A 589 -1.51 7.88 -20.24
N ARG A 590 -2.68 8.50 -20.09
CA ARG A 590 -3.69 8.58 -21.16
C ARG A 590 -3.15 9.12 -22.48
N SER A 591 -2.19 10.05 -22.42
CA SER A 591 -1.56 10.62 -23.61
C SER A 591 -0.51 9.72 -24.27
N LEU A 592 -0.07 8.64 -23.60
CA LEU A 592 0.96 7.73 -24.10
C LEU A 592 0.38 6.62 -24.99
N GLY A 593 -0.95 6.58 -25.18
CA GLY A 593 -1.60 5.65 -26.09
C GLY A 593 -1.68 4.21 -25.58
N ILE A 594 -1.59 3.99 -24.27
CA ILE A 594 -1.89 2.69 -23.67
C ILE A 594 -3.41 2.48 -23.78
N THR A 595 -3.84 1.50 -24.56
CA THR A 595 -5.26 1.23 -24.82
C THR A 595 -5.81 0.08 -23.99
N LYS A 596 -4.94 -0.80 -23.49
CA LYS A 596 -5.30 -1.93 -22.64
C LYS A 596 -5.49 -1.46 -21.20
N GLU A 597 -6.36 -2.15 -20.46
CA GLU A 597 -6.56 -1.91 -19.02
C GLU A 597 -5.22 -2.02 -18.26
N ASN A 598 -4.88 -0.99 -17.47
CA ASN A 598 -3.61 -0.89 -16.76
C ASN A 598 -3.74 -0.02 -15.50
N ASP A 599 -2.75 -0.10 -14.62
CA ASP A 599 -2.66 0.69 -13.38
C ASP A 599 -1.88 2.01 -13.54
N GLY A 600 -1.68 2.45 -14.79
CA GLY A 600 -0.83 3.57 -15.16
C GLY A 600 0.65 3.20 -15.34
N ILE A 601 1.06 1.96 -15.09
CA ILE A 601 2.43 1.48 -15.37
C ILE A 601 2.42 0.08 -15.99
N VAL A 602 1.67 -0.83 -15.39
CA VAL A 602 1.64 -2.25 -15.72
C VAL A 602 0.25 -2.60 -16.22
N GLU A 603 0.18 -3.20 -17.42
CA GLU A 603 -1.05 -3.74 -17.98
C GLU A 603 -1.57 -4.89 -17.12
N VAL A 604 -2.90 -5.00 -16.98
CA VAL A 604 -3.55 -6.08 -16.23
C VAL A 604 -3.11 -7.45 -16.74
N GLU A 605 -3.08 -7.63 -18.05
CA GLU A 605 -2.61 -8.85 -18.71
C GLU A 605 -1.17 -9.21 -18.30
N ASN A 606 -0.30 -8.22 -18.12
CA ASN A 606 1.08 -8.45 -17.70
C ASN A 606 1.15 -9.03 -16.27
N VAL A 607 0.29 -8.54 -15.38
CA VAL A 607 0.18 -9.05 -14.00
C VAL A 607 -0.30 -10.51 -13.97
N GLN A 608 -1.16 -10.92 -14.91
CA GLN A 608 -1.70 -12.29 -14.98
C GLN A 608 -0.66 -13.33 -15.40
N HIS A 609 0.34 -12.97 -16.23
CA HIS A 609 1.32 -13.89 -16.81
C HIS A 609 2.49 -14.27 -15.87
N VAL A 610 2.18 -14.63 -14.62
CA VAL A 610 3.16 -15.16 -13.65
C VAL A 610 3.79 -16.43 -14.24
N GLY A 611 5.12 -16.56 -14.27
CA GLY A 611 5.75 -17.69 -14.97
C GLY A 611 6.19 -17.40 -16.41
N GLY A 612 5.76 -16.27 -16.99
CA GLY A 612 5.99 -15.90 -18.39
C GLY A 612 4.82 -16.28 -19.33
N ILE A 613 4.92 -15.85 -20.59
CA ILE A 613 3.84 -15.97 -21.60
C ILE A 613 3.49 -17.41 -21.99
N ASN A 614 4.38 -18.36 -21.72
CA ASN A 614 4.16 -19.78 -22.03
C ASN A 614 3.41 -20.53 -20.90
N GLN A 615 3.07 -19.84 -19.81
CA GLN A 615 2.30 -20.40 -18.71
C GLN A 615 0.87 -19.88 -18.77
N GLU A 616 -0.08 -20.70 -18.31
CA GLU A 616 -1.48 -20.29 -18.20
C GLU A 616 -1.60 -19.05 -17.30
N PRO A 617 -2.28 -17.97 -17.75
CA PRO A 617 -2.44 -16.77 -16.95
C PRO A 617 -3.18 -17.06 -15.64
N ILE A 618 -2.90 -16.27 -14.61
CA ILE A 618 -3.65 -16.29 -13.36
C ILE A 618 -4.82 -15.31 -13.53
N ASP A 619 -5.99 -15.83 -13.91
CA ASP A 619 -7.16 -15.02 -14.29
C ASP A 619 -8.48 -15.44 -13.61
N ASP A 620 -8.44 -16.43 -12.70
CA ASP A 620 -9.58 -16.87 -11.90
C ASP A 620 -9.88 -15.80 -10.82
N MET A 621 -10.67 -14.80 -11.26
CA MET A 621 -11.16 -13.70 -10.43
C MET A 621 -11.68 -14.27 -9.11
N CYS A 622 -11.36 -13.61 -8.00
CA CYS A 622 -11.81 -13.98 -6.65
C CYS A 622 -11.14 -15.19 -6.00
N LYS A 623 -10.33 -15.94 -6.76
CA LYS A 623 -9.64 -17.11 -6.25
C LYS A 623 -8.14 -16.94 -6.22
N ASN A 624 -7.55 -16.57 -7.35
CA ASN A 624 -6.13 -16.33 -7.48
C ASN A 624 -5.82 -15.00 -8.17
N PHE A 625 -6.83 -14.27 -8.65
CA PHE A 625 -6.70 -13.00 -9.32
C PHE A 625 -7.71 -11.96 -8.83
N TRP A 626 -7.29 -10.70 -8.74
CA TRP A 626 -8.16 -9.57 -8.40
C TRP A 626 -7.79 -8.33 -9.20
N LYS A 627 -8.81 -7.55 -9.58
CA LYS A 627 -8.68 -6.23 -10.19
C LYS A 627 -9.16 -5.16 -9.22
N ILE A 628 -8.36 -4.13 -9.03
CA ILE A 628 -8.65 -3.04 -8.09
C ILE A 628 -8.59 -1.71 -8.85
N PRO A 629 -9.60 -0.83 -8.74
CA PRO A 629 -9.67 0.42 -9.50
C PRO A 629 -8.73 1.52 -8.97
N GLU A 630 -7.45 1.18 -8.83
CA GLU A 630 -6.40 2.03 -8.27
C GLU A 630 -5.18 2.10 -9.16
N THR A 631 -4.42 3.20 -9.03
CA THR A 631 -3.16 3.34 -9.74
C THR A 631 -2.08 2.48 -9.12
N HIS A 632 -0.98 2.28 -9.85
CA HIS A 632 0.12 1.42 -9.45
C HIS A 632 0.66 1.72 -8.05
N THR A 633 0.74 3.00 -7.69
CA THR A 633 1.22 3.43 -6.38
C THR A 633 0.13 3.33 -5.32
N GLU A 634 -1.13 3.61 -5.64
CA GLU A 634 -2.25 3.58 -4.69
C GLU A 634 -2.66 2.14 -4.27
N LEU A 635 -2.29 1.12 -5.05
CA LEU A 635 -2.72 -0.26 -4.81
C LEU A 635 -2.47 -0.79 -3.39
N LEU A 636 -1.30 -0.54 -2.79
CA LEU A 636 -1.01 -0.99 -1.42
C LEU A 636 -1.65 -0.11 -0.34
N ASP A 637 -2.01 1.12 -0.66
CA ASP A 637 -2.74 2.01 0.27
C ASP A 637 -4.23 1.73 0.29
N ASN A 638 -4.74 1.13 -0.79
CA ASN A 638 -6.13 0.79 -0.93
C ASN A 638 -6.51 -0.31 0.09
N PRO A 639 -7.54 -0.07 0.93
CA PRO A 639 -7.91 -1.00 2.00
C PRO A 639 -8.38 -2.36 1.45
N ILE A 640 -8.94 -2.42 0.24
CA ILE A 640 -9.41 -3.66 -0.40
C ILE A 640 -8.22 -4.55 -0.73
N SER A 641 -7.20 -4.00 -1.40
CA SER A 641 -5.97 -4.75 -1.71
C SER A 641 -5.30 -5.29 -0.45
N ARG A 642 -5.21 -4.49 0.62
CA ARG A 642 -4.64 -4.93 1.90
C ARG A 642 -5.45 -6.07 2.50
N LYS A 643 -6.78 -5.97 2.52
CA LYS A 643 -7.68 -7.03 2.99
C LYS A 643 -7.52 -8.32 2.19
N ILE A 644 -7.42 -8.25 0.87
CA ILE A 644 -7.18 -9.44 0.04
C ILE A 644 -5.86 -10.13 0.46
N ILE A 645 -4.77 -9.37 0.58
CA ILE A 645 -3.47 -9.90 1.01
C ILE A 645 -3.60 -10.57 2.38
N GLU A 646 -4.23 -9.87 3.32
CA GLU A 646 -4.49 -10.32 4.68
C GLU A 646 -5.30 -11.61 4.74
N GLN A 647 -6.40 -11.69 3.99
CA GLN A 647 -7.28 -12.87 3.92
C GLN A 647 -6.56 -14.08 3.32
N ILE A 648 -5.78 -13.90 2.24
CA ILE A 648 -5.02 -14.99 1.61
C ILE A 648 -4.03 -15.62 2.62
N VAL A 649 -3.37 -14.79 3.41
CA VAL A 649 -2.41 -15.20 4.45
C VAL A 649 -3.15 -15.83 5.63
N ALA A 650 -4.22 -15.20 6.13
CA ALA A 650 -5.01 -15.65 7.27
C ALA A 650 -5.64 -17.03 7.08
N LYS A 651 -6.24 -17.27 5.90
CA LYS A 651 -6.99 -18.49 5.58
C LYS A 651 -6.18 -19.77 5.75
N GLU A 652 -4.86 -19.70 5.59
CA GLU A 652 -3.99 -20.87 5.76
C GLU A 652 -3.41 -20.99 7.17
N ILE A 653 -3.19 -19.87 7.87
CA ILE A 653 -2.37 -19.89 9.08
C ILE A 653 -3.11 -20.53 10.27
N THR A 654 -4.45 -20.50 10.37
CA THR A 654 -5.17 -21.06 11.55
C THR A 654 -6.57 -21.59 11.34
N SER A 655 -6.97 -22.44 12.28
CA SER A 655 -8.33 -22.77 12.72
C SER A 655 -9.11 -21.56 13.26
N GLU A 656 -10.26 -21.25 12.65
CA GLU A 656 -11.44 -20.45 13.09
C GLU A 656 -11.28 -19.06 13.76
N ASP A 657 -10.17 -18.72 14.41
CA ASP A 657 -10.05 -17.53 15.29
C ASP A 657 -9.31 -16.32 14.67
N ILE A 658 -8.70 -16.44 13.49
CA ILE A 658 -8.04 -15.28 12.85
C ILE A 658 -9.07 -14.37 12.19
N LYS A 659 -9.02 -13.09 12.56
CA LYS A 659 -9.89 -12.01 12.07
C LYS A 659 -9.20 -11.05 11.10
N LEU A 660 -8.05 -11.42 10.52
CA LEU A 660 -7.27 -10.53 9.66
C LEU A 660 -7.89 -10.47 8.25
N GLY A 661 -8.07 -9.25 7.76
CA GLY A 661 -8.79 -8.95 6.52
C GLY A 661 -10.31 -9.04 6.63
N GLU A 662 -10.87 -9.27 7.84
CA GLU A 662 -12.31 -9.30 8.14
C GLU A 662 -12.65 -8.26 9.23
N GLN A 663 -11.93 -7.14 9.24
CA GLN A 663 -12.07 -6.08 10.23
C GLN A 663 -12.35 -4.70 9.63
N ILE A 664 -13.20 -3.95 10.32
CA ILE A 664 -13.38 -2.51 10.14
C ILE A 664 -12.76 -1.75 11.31
N TYR A 665 -12.25 -0.56 11.03
CA TYR A 665 -11.74 0.33 12.06
C TYR A 665 -12.81 1.33 12.48
N ALA A 666 -12.93 1.56 13.77
CA ALA A 666 -13.83 2.55 14.34
C ALA A 666 -13.03 3.49 15.24
N THR A 667 -13.09 4.79 14.96
CA THR A 667 -12.45 5.86 15.73
C THR A 667 -13.47 6.53 16.64
N ILE A 668 -13.13 6.66 17.92
CA ILE A 668 -14.00 7.14 18.99
C ILE A 668 -13.32 8.34 19.62
N ASP A 669 -13.97 9.50 19.49
CA ASP A 669 -13.49 10.75 20.08
C ASP A 669 -14.09 10.91 21.49
N LEU A 670 -13.22 11.02 22.50
CA LEU A 670 -13.61 11.24 23.89
C LEU A 670 -13.11 12.60 24.36
N ASP A 671 -14.03 13.54 24.61
CA ASP A 671 -13.68 14.91 25.02
C ASP A 671 -13.36 15.10 26.52
N ASP A 672 -13.72 14.12 27.38
CA ASP A 672 -13.54 14.18 28.84
C ASP A 672 -13.12 12.84 29.46
N CYS A 673 -12.13 12.15 28.91
CA CYS A 673 -11.71 10.83 29.39
C CYS A 673 -11.26 10.82 30.86
N VAL A 674 -11.87 9.95 31.67
CA VAL A 674 -11.53 9.76 33.09
C VAL A 674 -11.04 8.33 33.30
N ALA A 675 -10.05 8.17 34.18
CA ALA A 675 -9.54 6.85 34.55
C ALA A 675 -10.67 5.97 35.12
N GLY A 676 -10.81 4.76 34.59
CA GLY A 676 -11.87 3.82 34.94
C GLY A 676 -13.08 3.83 34.01
N ASP A 677 -13.17 4.79 33.07
CA ASP A 677 -14.17 4.76 32.00
C ASP A 677 -14.05 3.44 31.22
N LYS A 678 -15.18 2.86 30.85
CA LYS A 678 -15.25 1.64 30.03
C LYS A 678 -15.87 1.96 28.68
N ILE A 679 -15.29 1.47 27.61
CA ILE A 679 -15.83 1.57 26.25
C ILE A 679 -16.32 0.19 25.83
N LEU A 680 -17.59 0.09 25.50
CA LEU A 680 -18.19 -1.09 24.89
C LEU A 680 -18.47 -0.74 23.43
N ILE A 681 -18.05 -1.61 22.52
CA ILE A 681 -18.44 -1.49 21.12
C ILE A 681 -19.51 -2.53 20.86
N ILE A 682 -20.66 -2.07 20.40
CA ILE A 682 -21.79 -2.91 20.07
C ILE A 682 -22.19 -2.70 18.62
N GLY A 683 -22.78 -3.72 18.02
CA GLY A 683 -23.36 -3.64 16.68
C GLY A 683 -24.43 -4.70 16.50
N LYS A 684 -25.12 -4.65 15.37
CA LYS A 684 -26.01 -5.71 14.92
C LYS A 684 -25.20 -6.70 14.12
N GLU A 685 -25.17 -7.94 14.57
CA GLU A 685 -24.50 -9.01 13.84
C GLU A 685 -25.24 -9.30 12.52
N ILE A 686 -24.49 -9.46 11.44
CA ILE A 686 -25.01 -9.89 10.13
C ILE A 686 -24.40 -11.23 9.72
N PRO A 687 -25.14 -12.07 8.97
CA PRO A 687 -24.61 -13.31 8.43
C PRO A 687 -23.38 -13.07 7.56
N LYS A 688 -22.47 -14.05 7.49
CA LYS A 688 -21.22 -13.93 6.72
C LYS A 688 -21.46 -13.72 5.22
N GLU A 689 -22.57 -14.26 4.70
CA GLU A 689 -22.99 -14.15 3.31
C GLU A 689 -23.49 -12.75 2.96
N MET A 690 -23.81 -11.93 3.96
CA MET A 690 -24.25 -10.53 3.80
C MET A 690 -23.13 -9.51 4.03
N LEU A 691 -21.89 -9.96 4.30
CA LEU A 691 -20.78 -9.05 4.53
C LEU A 691 -20.49 -8.23 3.28
N PHE A 692 -20.09 -6.98 3.49
CA PHE A 692 -19.62 -6.15 2.40
C PHE A 692 -18.34 -6.73 1.83
N ASP A 693 -18.43 -7.26 0.61
CA ASP A 693 -17.29 -7.73 -0.14
C ASP A 693 -16.90 -6.71 -1.22
N PRO A 694 -15.92 -5.85 -0.92
CA PRO A 694 -15.48 -4.84 -1.88
C PRO A 694 -14.79 -5.43 -3.13
N THR A 695 -14.48 -6.73 -3.13
CA THR A 695 -13.90 -7.41 -4.29
C THR A 695 -14.95 -7.86 -5.31
N GLY A 696 -16.24 -7.84 -4.92
CA GLY A 696 -17.36 -8.31 -5.75
C GLY A 696 -17.42 -9.83 -5.90
N CYS A 697 -16.68 -10.56 -5.07
CA CYS A 697 -16.51 -12.00 -5.18
C CYS A 697 -17.59 -12.82 -4.47
N SER A 698 -18.35 -12.17 -3.60
CA SER A 698 -19.53 -12.73 -2.95
C SER A 698 -20.75 -12.74 -3.87
N CYS A 699 -20.68 -12.03 -5.00
CA CYS A 699 -21.76 -11.97 -5.96
C CYS A 699 -22.05 -13.33 -6.62
N GLY A 700 -23.33 -13.66 -6.73
CA GLY A 700 -23.85 -14.96 -7.18
C GLY A 700 -24.10 -15.96 -6.05
N ASN A 701 -24.05 -15.53 -4.77
CA ASN A 701 -24.31 -16.40 -3.63
C ASN A 701 -25.81 -16.49 -3.27
N GLY A 702 -26.68 -15.76 -3.97
CA GLY A 702 -28.12 -15.68 -3.77
C GLY A 702 -28.56 -14.72 -2.66
N VAL A 703 -27.64 -13.93 -2.10
CA VAL A 703 -27.89 -13.00 -0.99
C VAL A 703 -27.36 -11.62 -1.35
N CYS A 704 -28.24 -10.65 -1.51
CA CYS A 704 -27.84 -9.25 -1.70
C CYS A 704 -27.20 -8.70 -0.41
N GLY A 705 -25.87 -8.71 -0.37
CA GLY A 705 -25.05 -8.31 0.78
C GLY A 705 -24.99 -6.79 0.99
N GLU A 706 -24.40 -6.37 2.10
CA GLU A 706 -24.14 -4.95 2.35
C GLU A 706 -23.25 -4.38 1.23
N GLY A 707 -23.63 -3.26 0.62
CA GLY A 707 -22.87 -2.62 -0.47
C GLY A 707 -23.04 -3.25 -1.86
N GLU A 708 -23.72 -4.39 -1.95
CA GLU A 708 -24.21 -4.93 -3.21
C GLU A 708 -25.51 -4.24 -3.64
N ASN A 709 -25.69 -4.09 -4.95
CA ASN A 709 -26.86 -3.49 -5.57
C ASN A 709 -27.03 -4.06 -6.99
N GLU A 710 -28.12 -3.67 -7.65
CA GLU A 710 -28.47 -4.14 -9.00
C GLU A 710 -27.40 -3.83 -10.07
N GLN A 711 -26.49 -2.87 -9.82
CA GLN A 711 -25.46 -2.46 -10.79
C GLN A 711 -24.16 -3.24 -10.62
N ASN A 712 -23.73 -3.49 -9.37
CA ASN A 712 -22.47 -4.19 -9.09
C ASN A 712 -22.64 -5.70 -8.83
N CYS A 713 -23.82 -6.14 -8.38
CA CYS A 713 -24.18 -7.54 -8.24
C CYS A 713 -25.64 -7.82 -8.65
N PRO A 714 -25.94 -7.72 -9.96
CA PRO A 714 -27.28 -8.02 -10.46
C PRO A 714 -27.71 -9.46 -10.19
N ALA A 715 -26.76 -10.41 -10.08
CA ALA A 715 -27.09 -11.82 -9.85
C ALA A 715 -27.87 -12.05 -8.56
N ASP A 716 -27.54 -11.32 -7.49
CA ASP A 716 -28.16 -11.48 -6.17
C ASP A 716 -29.14 -10.36 -5.81
N CYS A 717 -28.88 -9.13 -6.28
CA CYS A 717 -29.64 -7.95 -5.92
C CYS A 717 -30.74 -7.57 -6.90
N LEU A 718 -30.67 -8.05 -8.16
CA LEU A 718 -31.78 -7.85 -9.09
C LEU A 718 -32.91 -8.77 -8.64
N ILE A 719 -33.79 -8.23 -7.79
CA ILE A 719 -35.10 -8.81 -7.56
C ILE A 719 -35.83 -8.64 -8.87
N ILE A 720 -35.63 -9.58 -9.80
CA ILE A 720 -36.60 -9.80 -10.87
C ILE A 720 -37.85 -10.14 -10.07
N PRO A 721 -38.87 -9.26 -9.99
CA PRO A 721 -40.11 -9.69 -9.39
C PRO A 721 -40.46 -10.95 -10.16
N GLU A 722 -40.52 -12.10 -9.48
CA GLU A 722 -41.25 -13.23 -10.05
C GLU A 722 -42.63 -12.64 -10.29
N VAL A 723 -42.84 -12.20 -11.53
CA VAL A 723 -44.16 -11.88 -12.02
C VAL A 723 -44.81 -13.25 -12.03
N LYS A 724 -45.34 -13.65 -10.86
CA LYS A 724 -46.38 -14.65 -10.74
C LYS A 724 -47.61 -14.04 -11.39
N GLU A 725 -47.51 -13.78 -12.70
CA GLU A 725 -48.63 -13.65 -13.58
C GLU A 725 -49.26 -15.04 -13.56
N LYS A 726 -50.09 -15.25 -12.54
CA LYS A 726 -51.10 -16.28 -12.53
C LYS A 726 -52.10 -15.89 -13.61
N CYS A 727 -51.70 -16.03 -14.87
CA CYS A 727 -52.65 -16.09 -15.94
C CYS A 727 -53.59 -17.22 -15.60
N PRO A 728 -54.87 -16.92 -15.35
CA PRO A 728 -55.78 -17.95 -14.89
C PRO A 728 -55.87 -19.00 -15.99
N PHE A 729 -55.46 -20.23 -15.69
CA PHE A 729 -55.42 -21.32 -16.67
C PHE A 729 -56.78 -21.54 -17.37
N TRP A 730 -57.89 -21.16 -16.70
CA TRP A 730 -59.24 -21.19 -17.24
C TRP A 730 -59.47 -20.26 -18.45
N LEU A 731 -58.67 -19.20 -18.59
CA LEU A 731 -58.83 -18.20 -19.64
C LEU A 731 -58.48 -18.76 -21.03
N ASN A 732 -57.51 -19.68 -21.11
CA ASN A 732 -57.19 -20.41 -22.33
C ASN A 732 -58.36 -21.33 -22.77
N TYR A 733 -59.08 -21.94 -21.83
CA TYR A 733 -60.25 -22.76 -22.15
C TYR A 733 -61.44 -21.91 -22.60
N VAL A 734 -61.61 -20.71 -22.05
CA VAL A 734 -62.65 -19.78 -22.50
C VAL A 734 -62.40 -19.33 -23.94
N LEU A 735 -61.14 -19.03 -24.30
CA LEU A 735 -60.79 -18.71 -25.69
C LEU A 735 -61.02 -19.89 -26.63
N LEU A 736 -60.66 -21.11 -26.23
CA LEU A 736 -60.90 -22.30 -27.04
C LEU A 736 -62.40 -22.57 -27.24
N ALA A 737 -63.20 -22.44 -26.19
CA ALA A 737 -64.65 -22.59 -26.26
C ALA A 737 -65.28 -21.53 -27.18
N MET A 738 -64.84 -20.27 -27.09
CA MET A 738 -65.30 -19.20 -27.99
C MET A 738 -64.91 -19.48 -29.44
N LEU A 739 -63.69 -19.98 -29.70
CA LEU A 739 -63.24 -20.34 -31.05
C LEU A 739 -64.10 -21.46 -31.65
N ILE A 740 -64.36 -22.52 -30.89
CA ILE A 740 -65.23 -23.63 -31.32
C ILE A 740 -66.64 -23.12 -31.64
N LEU A 741 -67.16 -22.24 -30.79
CA LEU A 741 -68.48 -21.64 -30.99
C LEU A 741 -68.50 -20.76 -32.25
N LEU A 742 -67.45 -19.98 -32.50
CA LEU A 742 -67.28 -19.17 -33.71
C LEU A 742 -67.22 -20.04 -34.98
N ILE A 743 -66.44 -21.12 -34.97
CA ILE A 743 -66.37 -22.09 -36.08
C ILE A 743 -67.75 -22.73 -36.32
N GLY A 744 -68.45 -23.10 -35.25
CA GLY A 744 -69.80 -23.66 -35.32
C GLY A 744 -70.82 -22.68 -35.94
N LEU A 745 -70.79 -21.41 -35.52
CA LEU A 745 -71.66 -20.37 -36.08
C LEU A 745 -71.34 -20.08 -37.55
N VAL A 746 -70.07 -20.04 -37.94
CA VAL A 746 -69.66 -19.86 -39.35
C VAL A 746 -70.13 -21.04 -40.19
N TYR A 747 -69.90 -22.27 -39.73
CA TYR A 747 -70.35 -23.49 -40.41
C TYR A 747 -71.88 -23.52 -40.57
N TYR A 748 -72.61 -23.20 -39.49
CA TYR A 748 -74.07 -23.13 -39.51
C TYR A 748 -74.60 -22.04 -40.46
N SER A 749 -73.98 -20.86 -40.46
CA SER A 749 -74.34 -19.76 -41.38
C SER A 749 -74.13 -20.08 -42.85
N ASN A 750 -73.16 -20.97 -43.16
CA ASN A 750 -72.92 -21.44 -44.53
C ASN A 750 -73.98 -22.46 -44.99
N ILE A 751 -74.63 -23.18 -44.07
CA ILE A 751 -75.64 -24.19 -44.40
C ILE A 751 -77.01 -23.55 -44.65
N GLU A 752 -77.43 -22.59 -43.83
CA GLU A 752 -78.72 -21.92 -43.99
C GLU A 752 -78.58 -20.45 -44.42
N LYS A 753 -78.55 -20.22 -45.75
CA LYS A 753 -78.50 -18.88 -46.36
C LYS A 753 -79.62 -17.94 -45.92
N LYS A 754 -80.71 -18.45 -45.35
CA LYS A 754 -81.93 -17.69 -45.01
C LYS A 754 -81.79 -16.82 -43.74
N TYR A 755 -80.86 -17.13 -42.84
CA TYR A 755 -80.67 -16.41 -41.58
C TYR A 755 -79.37 -15.60 -41.50
N TYR A 756 -78.66 -15.48 -42.62
CA TYR A 756 -77.32 -14.90 -42.71
C TYR A 756 -77.24 -13.47 -42.14
N ASP A 757 -78.20 -12.60 -42.47
CA ASP A 757 -78.17 -11.20 -42.02
C ASP A 757 -78.43 -11.04 -40.52
N GLN A 758 -79.23 -11.92 -39.91
CA GLN A 758 -79.43 -11.93 -38.46
C GLN A 758 -78.20 -12.48 -37.74
N PHE A 759 -77.58 -13.53 -38.28
CA PHE A 759 -76.37 -14.15 -37.72
C PHE A 759 -75.13 -13.26 -37.81
N ARG A 760 -75.04 -12.40 -38.83
CA ARG A 760 -73.92 -11.47 -39.04
C ARG A 760 -73.69 -10.57 -37.82
N ASN A 761 -74.77 -10.06 -37.22
CA ASN A 761 -74.66 -9.18 -36.05
C ASN A 761 -74.18 -9.94 -34.79
N TYR A 762 -74.62 -11.19 -34.61
CA TYR A 762 -74.13 -12.04 -33.51
C TYR A 762 -72.66 -12.41 -33.68
N LEU A 763 -72.23 -12.71 -34.92
CA LEU A 763 -70.83 -12.99 -35.23
C LEU A 763 -69.93 -11.78 -34.93
N PHE A 764 -70.36 -10.58 -35.34
CA PHE A 764 -69.64 -9.33 -35.02
C PHE A 764 -69.53 -9.09 -33.51
N GLY A 765 -70.60 -9.34 -32.75
CA GLY A 765 -70.57 -9.25 -31.29
C GLY A 765 -69.56 -10.22 -30.66
N LEU A 766 -69.57 -11.48 -31.09
CA LEU A 766 -68.67 -12.52 -30.58
C LEU A 766 -67.20 -12.26 -30.91
N VAL A 767 -66.91 -11.79 -32.13
CA VAL A 767 -65.55 -11.38 -32.54
C VAL A 767 -65.07 -10.19 -31.71
N SER A 768 -65.94 -9.20 -31.47
CA SER A 768 -65.60 -8.02 -30.67
C SER A 768 -65.31 -8.38 -29.22
N ILE A 769 -66.14 -9.24 -28.61
CA ILE A 769 -65.93 -9.73 -27.23
C ILE A 769 -64.64 -10.56 -27.14
N SER A 770 -64.41 -11.45 -28.11
CA SER A 770 -63.17 -12.26 -28.17
C SER A 770 -61.93 -11.39 -28.32
N GLY A 771 -62.00 -10.34 -29.16
CA GLY A 771 -60.94 -9.37 -29.34
C GLY A 771 -60.63 -8.56 -28.08
N LEU A 772 -61.66 -8.09 -27.37
CA LEU A 772 -61.49 -7.39 -26.08
C LEU A 772 -60.91 -8.31 -25.00
N LEU A 773 -61.34 -9.58 -24.94
CA LEU A 773 -60.79 -10.57 -24.01
C LEU A 773 -59.31 -10.84 -24.32
N LEU A 774 -58.94 -10.94 -25.60
CA LEU A 774 -57.55 -11.10 -26.01
C LEU A 774 -56.71 -9.87 -25.71
N LEU A 775 -57.25 -8.67 -25.90
CA LEU A 775 -56.55 -7.43 -25.56
C LEU A 775 -56.28 -7.37 -24.05
N TYR A 776 -57.26 -7.75 -23.24
CA TYR A 776 -57.10 -7.87 -21.79
C TYR A 776 -56.01 -8.89 -21.41
N ILE A 777 -55.94 -10.02 -22.12
CA ILE A 777 -54.89 -11.03 -21.94
C ILE A 777 -53.52 -10.47 -22.33
N LEU A 778 -53.40 -9.76 -23.45
CA LEU A 778 -52.13 -9.17 -23.86
C LEU A 778 -51.61 -8.17 -22.84
N PHE A 779 -52.50 -7.32 -22.31
CA PHE A 779 -52.14 -6.34 -21.30
C PHE A 779 -51.85 -6.96 -19.93
N SER A 780 -52.50 -8.06 -19.57
CA SER A 780 -52.42 -8.63 -18.22
C SER A 780 -51.51 -9.85 -18.09
N CYS A 781 -51.12 -10.48 -19.21
CA CYS A 781 -50.40 -11.76 -19.25
C CYS A 781 -49.15 -11.75 -20.12
N GLY A 782 -48.72 -10.58 -20.61
CA GLY A 782 -47.50 -10.44 -21.41
C GLY A 782 -47.42 -11.38 -22.62
N LEU A 783 -48.56 -11.77 -23.21
CA LEU A 783 -48.58 -12.73 -24.30
C LEU A 783 -47.81 -12.15 -25.50
N SER A 784 -46.93 -12.95 -26.10
CA SER A 784 -46.14 -12.53 -27.27
C SER A 784 -47.04 -11.97 -28.38
N LEU A 785 -46.75 -10.75 -28.81
CA LEU A 785 -47.43 -10.02 -29.90
C LEU A 785 -47.65 -10.89 -31.15
N LEU A 786 -46.78 -11.88 -31.40
CA LEU A 786 -46.90 -12.83 -32.51
C LEU A 786 -48.20 -13.65 -32.48
N TYR A 787 -48.67 -14.07 -31.30
CA TYR A 787 -49.91 -14.85 -31.19
C TYR A 787 -51.14 -14.00 -31.53
N PHE A 788 -51.12 -12.71 -31.20
CA PHE A 788 -52.17 -11.77 -31.55
C PHE A 788 -52.25 -11.54 -33.06
N ILE A 789 -51.10 -11.34 -33.70
CA ILE A 789 -51.01 -11.15 -35.15
C ILE A 789 -51.55 -12.39 -35.88
N ASN A 790 -51.17 -13.60 -35.45
CA ASN A 790 -51.67 -14.84 -36.03
C ASN A 790 -53.19 -15.02 -35.88
N LEU A 791 -53.77 -14.57 -34.77
CA LEU A 791 -55.23 -14.64 -34.56
C LEU A 791 -55.97 -13.62 -35.43
N ILE A 792 -55.47 -12.38 -35.53
CA ILE A 792 -56.03 -11.37 -36.43
C ILE A 792 -56.01 -11.89 -37.87
N LEU A 793 -54.89 -12.49 -38.30
CA LEU A 793 -54.78 -13.13 -39.61
C LEU A 793 -55.83 -14.21 -39.81
N PHE A 794 -56.02 -15.09 -38.82
CA PHE A 794 -57.04 -16.14 -38.90
C PHE A 794 -58.46 -15.56 -39.05
N VAL A 795 -58.79 -14.50 -38.29
CA VAL A 795 -60.08 -13.81 -38.40
C VAL A 795 -60.24 -13.14 -39.75
N LEU A 796 -59.19 -12.47 -40.27
CA LEU A 796 -59.21 -11.85 -41.60
C LEU A 796 -59.36 -12.89 -42.71
N ILE A 797 -58.68 -14.04 -42.62
CA ILE A 797 -58.80 -15.15 -43.58
C ILE A 797 -60.23 -15.70 -43.60
N ILE A 798 -60.85 -15.90 -42.44
CA ILE A 798 -62.26 -16.30 -42.35
C ILE A 798 -63.16 -15.23 -42.98
N PHE A 799 -62.90 -13.95 -42.71
CA PHE A 799 -63.70 -12.85 -43.25
C PHE A 799 -63.61 -12.78 -44.78
N THR A 800 -62.41 -12.88 -45.35
CA THR A 800 -62.19 -12.89 -46.80
C THR A 800 -62.74 -14.16 -47.46
N SER A 801 -62.65 -15.31 -46.79
CA SER A 801 -63.20 -16.59 -47.28
C SER A 801 -64.72 -16.56 -47.45
N THR A 802 -65.44 -15.67 -46.77
CA THR A 802 -66.91 -15.56 -46.87
C THR A 802 -67.38 -14.64 -47.99
N GLN A 803 -66.50 -13.82 -48.58
CA GLN A 803 -66.84 -13.01 -49.75
C GLN A 803 -66.45 -13.75 -51.03
N ASN A 804 -67.41 -14.44 -51.61
CA ASN A 804 -67.21 -15.28 -52.80
C ASN A 804 -67.15 -14.42 -54.08
N LYS A 805 -66.13 -13.56 -54.19
CA LYS A 805 -65.83 -12.81 -55.42
C LYS A 805 -64.40 -13.10 -55.90
N LYS A 806 -64.29 -13.30 -57.22
CA LYS A 806 -63.10 -13.76 -57.95
C LYS A 806 -61.91 -12.78 -57.89
N ASP A 807 -62.06 -11.60 -57.29
CA ASP A 807 -61.03 -10.57 -57.16
C ASP A 807 -60.19 -10.68 -55.85
N ASP A 808 -60.48 -11.63 -54.95
CA ASP A 808 -59.80 -11.71 -53.64
C ASP A 808 -58.45 -12.46 -53.64
N HIS A 809 -58.06 -13.10 -54.75
CA HIS A 809 -56.80 -13.87 -54.79
C HIS A 809 -55.56 -12.97 -54.75
N ASP A 810 -55.56 -11.84 -55.46
CA ASP A 810 -54.41 -10.93 -55.52
C ASP A 810 -54.20 -10.20 -54.18
N ARG A 811 -55.29 -9.89 -53.46
CA ARG A 811 -55.23 -9.26 -52.13
C ARG A 811 -54.69 -10.20 -51.05
N LEU A 812 -54.99 -11.50 -51.14
CA LEU A 812 -54.42 -12.50 -50.24
C LEU A 812 -52.91 -12.69 -50.48
N LEU A 813 -52.46 -12.57 -51.74
CA LEU A 813 -51.03 -12.65 -52.08
C LEU A 813 -50.25 -11.44 -51.55
N GLU A 814 -50.83 -10.24 -51.64
CA GLU A 814 -50.23 -9.00 -51.12
C GLU A 814 -50.10 -9.03 -49.59
N LEU A 815 -51.14 -9.50 -48.88
CA LEU A 815 -51.10 -9.68 -47.42
C LEU A 815 -50.05 -10.71 -46.97
N ASN A 816 -49.87 -11.81 -47.72
CA ASN A 816 -48.87 -12.81 -47.41
C ASN A 816 -47.43 -12.25 -47.58
N ASN A 817 -47.21 -11.38 -48.56
CA ASN A 817 -45.92 -10.73 -48.77
C ASN A 817 -45.57 -9.72 -47.66
N ILE A 818 -46.56 -8.92 -47.22
CA ILE A 818 -46.40 -8.02 -46.06
C ILE A 818 -46.03 -8.82 -44.80
N PHE A 819 -46.64 -10.00 -44.62
CA PHE A 819 -46.38 -10.86 -43.48
C PHE A 819 -44.96 -11.46 -43.47
N TYR A 820 -44.49 -11.94 -44.62
CA TYR A 820 -43.12 -12.47 -44.73
C TYR A 820 -42.07 -11.41 -44.37
N SER A 821 -42.31 -10.15 -44.77
CA SER A 821 -41.46 -9.00 -44.41
C SER A 821 -41.45 -8.73 -42.90
N LEU A 822 -42.61 -8.69 -42.25
CA LEU A 822 -42.73 -8.50 -40.80
C LEU A 822 -42.02 -9.60 -40.01
N HIS A 823 -42.15 -10.87 -40.42
CA HIS A 823 -41.52 -11.99 -39.74
C HIS A 823 -39.97 -11.91 -39.77
N GLN A 824 -39.39 -11.48 -40.89
CA GLN A 824 -37.93 -11.30 -40.99
C GLN A 824 -37.45 -10.16 -40.09
N LYS A 825 -38.16 -9.03 -40.03
CA LYS A 825 -37.80 -7.90 -39.15
C LYS A 825 -37.84 -8.24 -37.66
N PHE A 826 -38.81 -9.06 -37.24
CA PHE A 826 -38.86 -9.55 -35.85
C PHE A 826 -37.71 -10.50 -35.52
N LYS A 827 -37.24 -11.31 -36.48
CA LYS A 827 -36.10 -12.21 -36.30
C LYS A 827 -34.78 -11.46 -36.06
N GLU A 828 -34.66 -10.26 -36.63
CA GLU A 828 -33.49 -9.38 -36.49
C GLU A 828 -33.53 -8.50 -35.22
N LYS A 829 -34.53 -8.67 -34.34
CA LYS A 829 -34.75 -7.89 -33.10
C LYS A 829 -34.91 -6.38 -33.34
N ASN A 830 -35.34 -5.95 -34.52
CA ASN A 830 -35.50 -4.53 -34.86
C ASN A 830 -36.95 -4.05 -34.63
N TYR A 831 -37.37 -4.06 -33.35
CA TYR A 831 -38.78 -3.95 -32.95
C TYR A 831 -39.45 -2.63 -33.34
N SER A 832 -38.72 -1.51 -33.38
CA SER A 832 -39.28 -0.20 -33.75
C SER A 832 -39.68 -0.11 -35.22
N GLU A 833 -39.01 -0.87 -36.09
CA GLU A 833 -39.20 -0.84 -37.55
C GLU A 833 -40.19 -1.90 -38.06
N ALA A 834 -40.62 -2.79 -37.17
CA ALA A 834 -41.70 -3.76 -37.38
C ALA A 834 -43.05 -3.26 -36.85
N ILE A 835 -43.03 -2.31 -35.91
CA ILE A 835 -44.24 -1.63 -35.41
C ILE A 835 -44.73 -0.57 -36.40
N LEU A 836 -43.79 0.09 -37.09
CA LEU A 836 -44.01 1.02 -38.21
C LEU A 836 -44.35 0.23 -39.47
#